data_AF-A0A9E2E473-F1
#
_entry.id   AF-A0A9E2E473-F1
#
_cell.length_a   1.000
_cell.length_b   1.000
_cell.length_c   1.000
_cell.angle_alpha   90.00
_cell.angle_beta   90.00
_cell.angle_gamma   90.00
#
_symmetry.space_group_name_H-M   'P 1'
#
loop_
_entity.id
_entity.type
_entity.pdbx_description
1 polymer ?
#
loop_
_entity_poly.entity_id
_entity_poly.type
_entity_poly.pdbx_seq_one_letter_code
_entity_poly.pdbx_strand_id
1 'polypeptide(L)'
;MAALFITTATGANAAEKPSWIWGAGAAKGNETVYFRKVIKLNKPTQSAKLTLSCDNGFEAFVNGKKVLAGSDWNNARTADVKKHLNVGRNVIAIRGWNEGSVAGLVGQLDIAASTSRHKIVNTDDSWRSSRSKVAGWETPSFDDDDWSNSREVGELGVSPWGNVFAKASKGSGGTPGALTPEQLSLANGFKAELLHVVPKGEQGSWVALTEDHKGRLIASDQYGHLYRITPPKIGDDASKIYIEKIDVPIGHAQGLLWAFNSLYVVVNGGGIAGHGSGLYRVIDTNGDDKLDKVETLKKINGGGEHGPHDIMLTPDKKNLFVVAGNHTNLPVELAGKRNPSAFEEDLLLPRQPDARGHARTIRAPGGWVCKVSPDGKNWELISSGYRNAYGLAMNAHNELFTFDADMEWDYGTPWYRPTRVNHVVSGSEYGWRTGTGKWPSYYPDSLPPAIDIGPGCPTGAEFGTGSNFPRRYQDALYILDWTFGTIYAVHLTPDGASYTGTRETFISGKPFPVTDLVFHSDGAMYFAIGGRRTQSALYRVTWAGGDIEEKDAAQAGKDAAKLRKLRKRLEVFHGRRDSKAVTAAFKHLGHRDRFIRYAARIAIEGQPVSEWETKVLNAKNADTIITGAVALARSGNTSTRDALLNKLLSLDLAKLSERQKLELSRAYALIFIRMGEPADKNLAKRLVTSLDSQYPAKGADLNRELSQLLVFLKAPTVIGKTLAMMDTKVESSMVVDREALDRNDGYGGTIKKVLANTPEIQNLHYAMSLRNLRYGWKEDQRKKYFAWYKDAATKSGGVSYGGFLKNFQKDALANAPANERAALEKLVGDASLVYRPAAPPAPKGPGQLWELEKTAELIDANMTGRNFANGKRSFAAALCASCHRFDGQGGATGPDLTSVASRFSTRDLLDSILKPSRVVSDQYESSLVTKRNGDIVVGRVLFEEDGQLHISVNPLDPDQVTVIKRADVKSVLPSPISPMPPGLVYTLNRNELLDLFAYMKSGGNSRNESIYSK
;
A
#
# COMPACT_ATOMS: atom_id res chain seq x y z
N MET A 1 14.83 -46.85 -81.26
CA MET A 1 13.37 -47.01 -81.01
C MET A 1 13.13 -46.90 -79.52
N ALA A 2 12.11 -46.13 -79.15
CA ALA A 2 11.72 -45.81 -77.79
C ALA A 2 10.85 -46.92 -77.17
N ALA A 3 10.94 -47.07 -75.84
CA ALA A 3 9.81 -47.42 -74.99
C ALA A 3 10.09 -46.98 -73.53
N LEU A 4 9.10 -46.30 -72.97
CA LEU A 4 8.96 -45.74 -71.62
C LEU A 4 9.24 -46.75 -70.48
N PHE A 5 9.84 -46.26 -69.40
CA PHE A 5 9.35 -46.55 -68.04
C PHE A 5 9.33 -45.26 -67.22
N ILE A 6 8.12 -44.89 -66.81
CA ILE A 6 7.81 -43.83 -65.85
C ILE A 6 8.04 -44.42 -64.45
N THR A 7 9.01 -43.90 -63.71
CA THR A 7 9.08 -44.12 -62.24
C THR A 7 8.42 -42.96 -61.54
N THR A 8 7.29 -43.27 -60.89
CA THR A 8 6.54 -42.40 -60.00
C THR A 8 7.38 -42.04 -58.77
N ALA A 9 7.63 -40.74 -58.56
CA ALA A 9 8.16 -40.22 -57.31
C ALA A 9 7.06 -40.32 -56.23
N THR A 10 7.18 -41.30 -55.35
CA THR A 10 6.35 -41.43 -54.15
C THR A 10 6.77 -40.41 -53.09
N GLY A 11 5.83 -39.54 -52.72
CA GLY A 11 5.65 -39.02 -51.36
C GLY A 11 6.73 -38.08 -50.79
N ALA A 12 6.53 -36.77 -50.95
CA ALA A 12 6.99 -35.83 -49.93
C ALA A 12 6.13 -36.06 -48.68
N ASN A 13 6.70 -36.67 -47.62
CA ASN A 13 6.05 -36.73 -46.31
C ASN A 13 5.71 -35.30 -45.87
N ALA A 14 4.43 -35.03 -45.63
CA ALA A 14 4.00 -33.83 -44.94
C ALA A 14 4.77 -33.75 -43.61
N ALA A 15 5.36 -32.60 -43.28
CA ALA A 15 6.00 -32.42 -41.99
C ALA A 15 4.96 -32.68 -40.88
N GLU A 16 5.18 -33.73 -40.08
CA GLU A 16 4.29 -34.09 -38.98
C GLU A 16 4.11 -32.88 -38.05
N LYS A 17 2.86 -32.57 -37.73
CA LYS A 17 2.51 -31.48 -36.81
C LYS A 17 2.61 -32.00 -35.38
N PRO A 18 2.97 -31.15 -34.40
CA PRO A 18 2.94 -31.57 -33.01
C PRO A 18 1.50 -31.74 -32.52
N SER A 19 1.31 -32.72 -31.64
CA SER A 19 0.05 -32.97 -30.95
C SER A 19 0.02 -32.25 -29.60
N TRP A 20 -1.14 -31.74 -29.22
CA TRP A 20 -1.45 -31.42 -27.84
C TRP A 20 -1.44 -32.72 -27.03
N ILE A 21 -0.70 -32.72 -25.93
CA ILE A 21 -0.57 -33.86 -25.03
C ILE A 21 -1.02 -33.50 -23.61
N TRP A 22 -1.64 -34.48 -22.95
CA TRP A 22 -1.98 -34.47 -21.53
C TRP A 22 -1.13 -35.49 -20.76
N GLY A 23 -1.01 -35.28 -19.45
CA GLY A 23 -0.42 -36.28 -18.57
C GLY A 23 -1.21 -37.58 -18.56
N ALA A 24 -0.52 -38.72 -18.46
CA ALA A 24 -1.11 -40.05 -18.48
C ALA A 24 -2.28 -40.21 -17.48
N GLY A 25 -3.38 -40.86 -17.87
CA GLY A 25 -4.54 -41.09 -16.99
C GLY A 25 -5.61 -39.98 -17.04
N ALA A 26 -6.53 -39.99 -16.07
CA ALA A 26 -7.63 -39.02 -16.01
C ALA A 26 -7.11 -37.63 -15.62
N ALA A 27 -7.44 -36.64 -16.44
CA ALA A 27 -7.06 -35.28 -16.23
C ALA A 27 -7.78 -34.62 -15.04
N LYS A 28 -7.13 -33.64 -14.39
CA LYS A 28 -7.64 -32.97 -13.18
C LYS A 28 -7.57 -31.46 -13.34
N GLY A 29 -8.55 -30.74 -12.80
CA GLY A 29 -8.50 -29.28 -12.71
C GLY A 29 -7.38 -28.81 -11.78
N ASN A 30 -6.70 -27.70 -12.12
CA ASN A 30 -5.57 -27.14 -11.36
C ASN A 30 -4.39 -28.11 -11.21
N GLU A 31 -4.05 -28.86 -12.26
CA GLU A 31 -2.94 -29.81 -12.23
C GLU A 31 -1.63 -29.23 -12.78
N THR A 32 -0.53 -29.71 -12.21
CA THR A 32 0.83 -29.56 -12.75
C THR A 32 1.29 -30.91 -13.28
N VAL A 33 1.78 -30.95 -14.51
CA VAL A 33 2.27 -32.16 -15.19
C VAL A 33 3.72 -31.94 -15.63
N TYR A 34 4.56 -32.93 -15.38
CA TYR A 34 5.95 -32.97 -15.79
C TYR A 34 6.07 -33.86 -17.01
N PHE A 35 6.56 -33.32 -18.12
CA PHE A 35 6.73 -34.00 -19.40
C PHE A 35 8.21 -34.15 -19.74
N ARG A 36 8.61 -35.30 -20.27
CA ARG A 36 10.01 -35.60 -20.58
C ARG A 36 10.16 -36.31 -21.92
N LYS A 37 11.18 -35.89 -22.68
CA LYS A 37 11.58 -36.48 -23.95
C LYS A 37 13.08 -36.64 -24.02
N VAL A 38 13.53 -37.88 -24.24
CA VAL A 38 14.93 -38.17 -24.52
C VAL A 38 15.18 -38.10 -26.03
N ILE A 39 16.22 -37.38 -26.43
CA ILE A 39 16.68 -37.32 -27.82
C ILE A 39 18.17 -37.65 -27.90
N LYS A 40 18.57 -38.39 -28.94
CA LYS A 40 19.97 -38.69 -29.23
C LYS A 40 20.44 -37.94 -30.48
N LEU A 41 21.57 -37.24 -30.36
CA LEU A 41 22.21 -36.49 -31.43
C LEU A 41 23.55 -37.15 -31.80
N ASN A 42 23.73 -37.50 -33.07
CA ASN A 42 24.94 -38.21 -33.52
C ASN A 42 26.04 -37.26 -34.04
N LYS A 43 25.73 -35.97 -34.21
CA LYS A 43 26.63 -34.94 -34.73
C LYS A 43 26.34 -33.59 -34.06
N PRO A 44 27.29 -32.62 -34.07
CA PRO A 44 27.03 -31.27 -33.61
C PRO A 44 25.90 -30.59 -34.39
N THR A 45 25.11 -29.80 -33.68
CA THR A 45 23.94 -29.10 -34.22
C THR A 45 24.33 -27.72 -34.75
N GLN A 46 23.83 -27.32 -35.93
CA GLN A 46 24.05 -25.97 -36.47
C GLN A 46 23.06 -24.94 -35.92
N SER A 47 21.79 -25.33 -35.75
CA SER A 47 20.74 -24.55 -35.08
C SER A 47 19.76 -25.48 -34.37
N ALA A 48 19.18 -25.02 -33.27
CA ALA A 48 18.08 -25.71 -32.61
C ALA A 48 17.07 -24.70 -32.07
N LYS A 49 15.82 -24.82 -32.50
CA LYS A 49 14.73 -23.93 -32.10
C LYS A 49 13.66 -24.73 -31.37
N LEU A 50 13.46 -24.41 -30.09
CA LEU A 50 12.38 -24.98 -29.28
C LEU A 50 11.19 -24.02 -29.31
N THR A 51 10.00 -24.52 -29.65
CA THR A 51 8.73 -23.77 -29.66
C THR A 51 7.71 -24.52 -28.82
N LEU A 52 7.13 -23.88 -27.80
CA LEU A 52 6.23 -24.53 -26.85
C LEU A 52 5.04 -23.64 -26.50
N SER A 53 3.92 -24.27 -26.18
CA SER A 53 2.74 -23.62 -25.60
C SER A 53 2.05 -24.53 -24.59
N CYS A 54 1.44 -23.98 -23.54
CA CYS A 54 0.72 -24.76 -22.54
C CYS A 54 -0.46 -23.97 -21.97
N ASP A 55 -1.55 -24.64 -21.58
CA ASP A 55 -2.84 -24.03 -21.20
C ASP A 55 -2.74 -22.77 -20.30
N ASN A 56 -2.01 -22.80 -19.18
CA ASN A 56 -1.84 -21.60 -18.34
C ASN A 56 -0.38 -21.30 -17.97
N GLY A 57 0.53 -22.21 -18.27
CA GLY A 57 1.93 -21.88 -18.26
C GLY A 57 2.82 -23.09 -18.31
N PHE A 58 4.07 -22.83 -18.67
CA PHE A 58 5.09 -23.85 -18.68
C PHE A 58 6.47 -23.27 -18.39
N GLU A 59 7.35 -24.15 -17.92
CA GLU A 59 8.79 -23.96 -17.86
C GLU A 59 9.45 -25.10 -18.61
N ALA A 60 10.36 -24.79 -19.53
CA ALA A 60 11.06 -25.79 -20.33
C ALA A 60 12.56 -25.76 -20.07
N PHE A 61 13.12 -26.96 -20.02
CA PHE A 61 14.50 -27.25 -19.68
C PHE A 61 15.12 -28.12 -20.76
N VAL A 62 16.39 -27.84 -21.09
CA VAL A 62 17.22 -28.68 -21.95
C VAL A 62 18.44 -29.08 -21.15
N ASN A 63 18.62 -30.38 -20.92
CA ASN A 63 19.69 -30.94 -20.11
C ASN A 63 19.82 -30.26 -18.73
N GLY A 64 18.69 -30.02 -18.06
CA GLY A 64 18.61 -29.35 -16.76
C GLY A 64 18.65 -27.82 -16.78
N LYS A 65 18.96 -27.18 -17.92
CA LYS A 65 18.99 -25.72 -18.01
C LYS A 65 17.65 -25.18 -18.48
N LYS A 66 17.02 -24.26 -17.73
CA LYS A 66 15.80 -23.57 -18.15
C LYS A 66 16.09 -22.70 -19.39
N VAL A 67 15.34 -22.94 -20.46
CA VAL A 67 15.54 -22.28 -21.77
C VAL A 67 14.37 -21.44 -22.23
N LEU A 68 13.17 -21.72 -21.71
CA LEU A 68 11.92 -21.11 -22.18
C LEU A 68 10.87 -21.17 -21.08
N ALA A 69 10.00 -20.16 -21.01
CA ALA A 69 8.81 -20.19 -20.18
C ALA A 69 7.67 -19.43 -20.87
N GLY A 70 6.44 -19.80 -20.51
CA GLY A 70 5.21 -19.15 -20.95
C GLY A 70 4.16 -19.18 -19.83
N SER A 71 3.16 -18.32 -19.95
CA SER A 71 2.09 -18.13 -18.96
C SER A 71 0.69 -18.17 -19.60
N ASP A 72 0.62 -18.59 -20.86
CA ASP A 72 -0.61 -18.70 -21.65
C ASP A 72 -0.38 -19.74 -22.78
N TRP A 73 -1.47 -20.13 -23.43
CA TRP A 73 -1.49 -21.20 -24.44
C TRP A 73 -1.59 -20.69 -25.87
N ASN A 74 -2.08 -19.48 -26.06
CA ASN A 74 -2.32 -18.88 -27.37
C ASN A 74 -1.08 -18.16 -27.91
N ASN A 75 -0.10 -17.81 -27.07
CA ASN A 75 1.24 -17.45 -27.49
C ASN A 75 2.24 -18.56 -27.23
N ALA A 76 2.47 -19.38 -28.25
CA ALA A 76 3.65 -20.22 -28.24
C ALA A 76 4.91 -19.35 -28.08
N ARG A 77 5.85 -19.80 -27.27
CA ARG A 77 7.13 -19.13 -27.05
C ARG A 77 8.19 -19.90 -27.81
N THR A 78 9.16 -19.19 -28.37
CA THR A 78 10.28 -19.83 -29.07
C THR A 78 11.63 -19.35 -28.56
N ALA A 79 12.59 -20.27 -28.42
CA ALA A 79 13.97 -19.98 -28.02
C ALA A 79 14.98 -20.77 -28.86
N ASP A 80 16.14 -20.17 -29.10
CA ASP A 80 17.33 -20.87 -29.59
C ASP A 80 17.95 -21.68 -28.44
N VAL A 81 17.95 -23.00 -28.59
CA VAL A 81 18.44 -23.95 -27.58
C VAL A 81 19.73 -24.65 -28.01
N LYS A 82 20.34 -24.25 -29.13
CA LYS A 82 21.53 -24.90 -29.70
C LYS A 82 22.64 -25.06 -28.66
N LYS A 83 22.92 -23.98 -27.90
CA LYS A 83 23.99 -23.93 -26.88
C LYS A 83 23.77 -24.87 -25.68
N HIS A 84 22.61 -25.50 -25.59
CA HIS A 84 22.23 -26.40 -24.50
C HIS A 84 22.22 -27.87 -24.92
N LEU A 85 22.40 -28.16 -26.21
CA LEU A 85 22.41 -29.52 -26.75
C LEU A 85 23.85 -30.04 -26.89
N ASN A 86 24.03 -31.31 -26.56
CA ASN A 86 25.29 -32.04 -26.64
C ASN A 86 25.22 -33.12 -27.74
N VAL A 87 26.37 -33.51 -28.28
CA VAL A 87 26.45 -34.77 -29.04
C VAL A 87 26.22 -35.92 -28.06
N GLY A 88 25.32 -36.84 -28.38
CA GLY A 88 24.88 -37.93 -27.51
C GLY A 88 23.47 -37.74 -26.95
N ARG A 89 23.26 -38.20 -25.71
CA ARG A 89 21.95 -38.15 -25.03
C ARG A 89 21.63 -36.73 -24.59
N ASN A 90 20.43 -36.28 -24.89
CA ASN A 90 19.86 -35.02 -24.42
C ASN A 90 18.44 -35.26 -23.89
N VAL A 91 18.02 -34.40 -22.98
CA VAL A 91 16.67 -34.41 -22.41
C VAL A 91 16.02 -33.07 -22.62
N ILE A 92 14.78 -33.10 -23.11
CA ILE A 92 13.85 -31.99 -23.11
C ILE A 92 12.83 -32.28 -22.00
N ALA A 93 12.73 -31.36 -21.06
CA ALA A 93 11.89 -31.51 -19.87
C ALA A 93 10.99 -30.28 -19.75
N ILE A 94 9.69 -30.48 -19.50
CA ILE A 94 8.71 -29.41 -19.48
C ILE A 94 7.81 -29.59 -18.27
N ARG A 95 7.73 -28.57 -17.42
CA ARG A 95 6.71 -28.46 -16.37
C ARG A 95 5.59 -27.63 -16.95
N GLY A 96 4.41 -28.20 -17.13
CA GLY A 96 3.20 -27.48 -17.55
C GLY A 96 2.17 -27.43 -16.43
N TRP A 97 1.40 -26.36 -16.33
CA TRP A 97 0.31 -26.23 -15.35
C TRP A 97 -0.93 -25.57 -15.96
N ASN A 98 -2.08 -25.81 -15.32
CA ASN A 98 -3.36 -25.21 -15.67
C ASN A 98 -4.02 -24.50 -14.47
N GLU A 99 -4.84 -23.48 -14.73
CA GLU A 99 -5.77 -22.84 -13.81
C GLU A 99 -7.23 -23.08 -14.26
N GLY A 100 -7.98 -23.90 -13.53
CA GLY A 100 -9.42 -24.15 -13.72
C GLY A 100 -9.77 -25.28 -14.70
N SER A 101 -8.80 -25.90 -15.36
CA SER A 101 -8.97 -26.98 -16.35
C SER A 101 -7.76 -27.96 -16.32
N VAL A 102 -7.73 -28.90 -17.27
CA VAL A 102 -6.70 -29.91 -17.55
C VAL A 102 -5.49 -29.32 -18.26
N ALA A 103 -4.25 -29.66 -17.90
CA ALA A 103 -3.06 -29.11 -18.57
C ALA A 103 -2.76 -29.73 -19.94
N GLY A 104 -3.03 -28.99 -21.02
CA GLY A 104 -2.55 -29.24 -22.39
C GLY A 104 -1.17 -28.67 -22.68
N LEU A 105 -0.25 -29.47 -23.24
CA LEU A 105 1.05 -29.04 -23.73
C LEU A 105 1.19 -29.32 -25.23
N VAL A 106 1.72 -28.37 -26.00
CA VAL A 106 2.13 -28.61 -27.40
C VAL A 106 3.52 -28.05 -27.64
N GLY A 107 4.35 -28.77 -28.40
CA GLY A 107 5.76 -28.47 -28.52
C GLY A 107 6.42 -29.00 -29.78
N GLN A 108 7.39 -28.23 -30.30
CA GLN A 108 8.27 -28.67 -31.38
C GLN A 108 9.70 -28.19 -31.14
N LEU A 109 10.65 -29.10 -31.25
CA LEU A 109 12.07 -28.82 -31.33
C LEU A 109 12.54 -29.10 -32.76
N ASP A 110 12.94 -28.04 -33.46
CA ASP A 110 13.51 -28.11 -34.80
C ASP A 110 15.04 -28.03 -34.73
N ILE A 111 15.72 -29.07 -35.20
CA ILE A 111 17.18 -29.22 -35.11
C ILE A 111 17.77 -29.34 -36.52
N ALA A 112 18.60 -28.37 -36.93
CA ALA A 112 19.36 -28.50 -38.18
C ALA A 112 20.72 -29.17 -37.92
N ALA A 113 20.97 -30.31 -38.56
CA ALA A 113 22.29 -30.92 -38.61
C ALA A 113 23.21 -30.18 -39.59
N SER A 114 24.52 -30.45 -39.54
CA SER A 114 25.52 -29.82 -40.43
C SER A 114 25.36 -30.08 -41.94
N THR A 115 24.32 -30.81 -42.35
CA THR A 115 24.06 -31.26 -43.73
C THR A 115 22.66 -30.82 -44.23
N SER A 116 22.12 -29.72 -43.71
CA SER A 116 20.85 -29.10 -44.15
C SER A 116 19.56 -29.92 -43.95
N ARG A 117 19.63 -31.12 -43.33
CA ARG A 117 18.43 -31.89 -42.93
C ARG A 117 18.00 -31.50 -41.52
N HIS A 118 16.73 -31.12 -41.39
CA HIS A 118 16.08 -30.81 -40.13
C HIS A 118 15.60 -32.12 -39.46
N LYS A 119 15.90 -32.29 -38.17
CA LYS A 119 15.29 -33.31 -37.30
C LYS A 119 14.26 -32.58 -36.44
N ILE A 120 12.99 -32.92 -36.65
CA ILE A 120 11.87 -32.40 -35.89
C ILE A 120 11.55 -33.36 -34.75
N VAL A 121 11.40 -32.83 -33.54
CA VAL A 121 10.90 -33.57 -32.37
C VAL A 121 9.66 -32.86 -31.87
N ASN A 122 8.51 -33.49 -32.08
CA ASN A 122 7.20 -32.97 -31.72
C ASN A 122 6.76 -33.51 -30.36
N THR A 123 5.80 -32.84 -29.72
CA THR A 123 4.96 -33.44 -28.68
C THR A 123 4.01 -34.44 -29.33
N ASP A 124 3.96 -35.64 -28.76
CA ASP A 124 3.22 -36.81 -29.22
C ASP A 124 3.08 -37.80 -28.04
N ASP A 125 2.43 -38.93 -28.26
CA ASP A 125 2.23 -39.96 -27.23
C ASP A 125 3.52 -40.62 -26.72
N SER A 126 4.66 -40.39 -27.41
CA SER A 126 5.96 -40.93 -27.04
C SER A 126 6.73 -40.03 -26.07
N TRP A 127 6.11 -38.96 -25.57
CA TRP A 127 6.58 -38.21 -24.40
C TRP A 127 6.17 -38.93 -23.12
N ARG A 128 7.07 -39.01 -22.14
CA ARG A 128 6.72 -39.53 -20.82
C ARG A 128 6.19 -38.41 -19.93
N SER A 129 5.26 -38.73 -19.05
CA SER A 129 4.65 -37.77 -18.13
C SER A 129 4.48 -38.30 -16.72
N SER A 130 4.54 -37.39 -15.74
CA SER A 130 4.28 -37.65 -14.33
C SER A 130 3.56 -36.46 -13.69
N ARG A 131 2.75 -36.73 -12.66
CA ARG A 131 2.18 -35.68 -11.78
C ARG A 131 2.97 -35.49 -10.49
N SER A 132 3.97 -36.33 -10.26
CA SER A 132 4.86 -36.25 -9.11
C SER A 132 6.16 -35.58 -9.52
N LYS A 133 6.49 -34.47 -8.86
CA LYS A 133 7.81 -33.84 -9.01
C LYS A 133 8.86 -34.72 -8.34
N VAL A 134 9.85 -35.18 -9.09
CA VAL A 134 11.02 -35.90 -8.54
C VAL A 134 12.26 -35.04 -8.77
N ALA A 135 13.16 -34.93 -7.79
CA ALA A 135 14.35 -34.09 -7.92
C ALA A 135 15.22 -34.52 -9.12
N GLY A 136 15.72 -33.55 -9.89
CA GLY A 136 16.60 -33.78 -11.03
C GLY A 136 15.91 -34.37 -12.28
N TRP A 137 14.58 -34.45 -12.32
CA TRP A 137 13.81 -34.97 -13.46
C TRP A 137 14.14 -34.30 -14.79
N GLU A 138 14.55 -33.03 -14.75
CA GLU A 138 14.95 -32.22 -15.89
C GLU A 138 16.34 -32.57 -16.46
N THR A 139 17.14 -33.38 -15.75
CA THR A 139 18.53 -33.68 -16.09
C THR A 139 18.69 -34.96 -16.93
N PRO A 140 19.79 -35.13 -17.69
CA PRO A 140 20.03 -36.34 -18.49
C PRO A 140 20.21 -37.64 -17.68
N SER A 141 20.62 -37.53 -16.42
CA SER A 141 20.91 -38.65 -15.50
C SER A 141 19.67 -39.24 -14.84
N PHE A 142 18.53 -38.55 -14.87
CA PHE A 142 17.29 -39.07 -14.30
C PHE A 142 16.74 -40.25 -15.11
N ASP A 143 16.26 -41.27 -14.42
CA ASP A 143 15.59 -42.42 -15.00
C ASP A 143 14.07 -42.19 -14.98
N ASP A 144 13.44 -42.18 -16.16
CA ASP A 144 12.01 -42.00 -16.33
C ASP A 144 11.29 -43.29 -16.69
N ASP A 145 11.91 -44.47 -16.49
CA ASP A 145 11.30 -45.75 -16.86
C ASP A 145 9.96 -46.03 -16.18
N ASP A 146 9.77 -45.55 -14.95
CA ASP A 146 8.49 -45.64 -14.21
C ASP A 146 7.44 -44.60 -14.66
N TRP A 147 7.78 -43.66 -15.55
CA TRP A 147 6.82 -42.67 -16.06
C TRP A 147 6.02 -43.25 -17.21
N SER A 148 4.72 -42.94 -17.21
CA SER A 148 3.79 -43.37 -18.25
C SER A 148 3.85 -42.44 -19.48
N ASN A 149 3.53 -42.99 -20.64
CA ASN A 149 3.38 -42.21 -21.87
C ASN A 149 2.26 -41.18 -21.75
N SER A 150 2.49 -40.01 -22.35
CA SER A 150 1.54 -38.92 -22.44
C SER A 150 0.41 -39.30 -23.39
N ARG A 151 -0.74 -38.65 -23.24
CA ARG A 151 -1.90 -38.91 -24.10
C ARG A 151 -2.06 -37.79 -25.10
N GLU A 152 -2.10 -38.11 -26.40
CA GLU A 152 -2.50 -37.16 -27.42
C GLU A 152 -3.99 -36.82 -27.32
N VAL A 153 -4.30 -35.53 -27.48
CA VAL A 153 -5.67 -35.02 -27.43
C VAL A 153 -6.07 -34.22 -28.65
N GLY A 154 -5.13 -33.94 -29.54
CA GLY A 154 -5.41 -33.41 -30.87
C GLY A 154 -4.21 -32.69 -31.50
N GLU A 155 -4.16 -32.67 -32.83
CA GLU A 155 -3.05 -32.02 -33.55
C GLU A 155 -3.07 -30.49 -33.43
N LEU A 156 -1.90 -29.86 -33.53
CA LEU A 156 -1.76 -28.41 -33.69
C LEU A 156 -2.60 -27.90 -34.86
N GLY A 157 -3.52 -26.97 -34.58
CA GLY A 157 -4.51 -26.49 -35.55
C GLY A 157 -5.95 -26.88 -35.22
N VAL A 158 -6.17 -27.88 -34.37
CA VAL A 158 -7.51 -28.35 -34.02
C VAL A 158 -8.24 -27.37 -33.09
N SER A 159 -9.56 -27.22 -33.27
CA SER A 159 -10.40 -26.45 -32.35
C SER A 159 -10.47 -27.14 -30.98
N PRO A 160 -10.42 -26.42 -29.84
CA PRO A 160 -10.47 -24.95 -29.69
C PRO A 160 -9.12 -24.23 -29.81
N TRP A 161 -7.99 -24.94 -29.92
CA TRP A 161 -6.65 -24.36 -29.79
C TRP A 161 -6.10 -23.69 -31.08
N GLY A 162 -6.46 -24.16 -32.27
CA GLY A 162 -5.93 -23.61 -33.52
C GLY A 162 -4.39 -23.75 -33.65
N ASN A 163 -3.77 -23.01 -34.57
CA ASN A 163 -2.32 -23.06 -34.82
C ASN A 163 -1.56 -22.00 -34.00
N VAL A 164 -1.29 -22.32 -32.74
CA VAL A 164 -0.61 -21.41 -31.80
C VAL A 164 0.86 -21.12 -32.17
N PHE A 165 1.47 -21.90 -33.06
CA PHE A 165 2.86 -21.68 -33.49
C PHE A 165 3.00 -20.61 -34.58
N ALA A 166 1.93 -20.31 -35.30
CA ALA A 166 1.93 -19.27 -36.33
C ALA A 166 2.25 -17.86 -35.78
N LYS A 167 2.07 -17.66 -34.46
CA LYS A 167 2.32 -16.40 -33.76
C LYS A 167 3.44 -16.51 -32.72
N ALA A 168 4.29 -17.54 -32.82
CA ALA A 168 5.27 -17.81 -31.79
C ALA A 168 6.20 -16.60 -31.56
N SER A 169 6.14 -15.99 -30.38
CA SER A 169 6.96 -14.84 -30.02
C SER A 169 8.35 -15.31 -29.56
N LYS A 170 9.40 -14.52 -29.85
CA LYS A 170 10.73 -14.78 -29.28
C LYS A 170 10.61 -14.69 -27.76
N GLY A 171 10.74 -15.83 -27.10
CA GLY A 171 10.81 -15.90 -25.65
C GLY A 171 12.25 -15.70 -25.21
N SER A 172 12.48 -14.78 -24.28
CA SER A 172 13.52 -14.97 -23.29
C SER A 172 12.96 -15.88 -22.18
N GLY A 173 13.81 -16.42 -21.30
CA GLY A 173 13.34 -17.20 -20.15
C GLY A 173 12.49 -16.42 -19.13
N GLY A 174 12.20 -15.13 -19.34
CA GLY A 174 11.45 -14.25 -18.43
C GLY A 174 9.93 -14.36 -18.58
N THR A 175 9.22 -14.26 -17.45
CA THR A 175 7.75 -14.31 -17.35
C THR A 175 7.17 -12.88 -17.28
N PRO A 176 6.13 -12.53 -18.06
CA PRO A 176 5.50 -11.20 -17.98
C PRO A 176 5.10 -10.82 -16.55
N GLY A 177 5.41 -9.60 -16.12
CA GLY A 177 5.16 -9.12 -14.75
C GLY A 177 6.20 -9.53 -13.70
N ALA A 178 7.15 -10.42 -14.03
CA ALA A 178 8.32 -10.70 -13.22
C ALA A 178 9.57 -10.12 -13.90
N LEU A 179 10.20 -9.13 -13.26
CA LEU A 179 11.41 -8.50 -13.79
C LEU A 179 12.59 -9.46 -13.70
N THR A 180 13.40 -9.52 -14.76
CA THR A 180 14.73 -10.15 -14.69
C THR A 180 15.69 -9.26 -13.89
N PRO A 181 16.73 -9.80 -13.24
CA PRO A 181 17.68 -9.00 -12.48
C PRO A 181 18.29 -7.83 -13.25
N GLU A 182 18.49 -7.97 -14.56
CA GLU A 182 19.04 -6.93 -15.44
C GLU A 182 18.07 -5.78 -15.71
N GLN A 183 16.78 -5.96 -15.43
CA GLN A 183 15.75 -4.92 -15.53
C GLN A 183 15.57 -4.14 -14.23
N LEU A 184 16.22 -4.57 -13.15
CA LEU A 184 16.23 -3.86 -11.87
C LEU A 184 17.36 -2.84 -11.86
N SER A 185 17.07 -1.66 -11.34
CA SER A 185 18.12 -0.70 -10.94
C SER A 185 18.46 -0.97 -9.49
N LEU A 186 19.74 -1.24 -9.20
CA LEU A 186 20.24 -1.52 -7.85
C LEU A 186 21.26 -0.48 -7.42
N ALA A 187 21.38 -0.26 -6.11
CA ALA A 187 22.49 0.46 -5.52
C ALA A 187 23.83 -0.16 -5.94
N ASN A 188 24.85 0.69 -6.10
CA ASN A 188 26.16 0.27 -6.59
C ASN A 188 26.76 -0.84 -5.72
N GLY A 189 27.36 -1.84 -6.37
CA GLY A 189 28.02 -2.98 -5.73
C GLY A 189 27.09 -4.11 -5.28
N PHE A 190 25.79 -4.01 -5.52
CA PHE A 190 24.83 -5.09 -5.27
C PHE A 190 24.49 -5.89 -6.52
N LYS A 191 24.15 -7.16 -6.33
CA LYS A 191 23.66 -8.07 -7.37
C LYS A 191 22.34 -8.69 -6.92
N ALA A 192 21.36 -8.75 -7.83
CA ALA A 192 20.13 -9.52 -7.64
C ALA A 192 20.16 -10.86 -8.40
N GLU A 193 19.43 -11.82 -7.88
CA GLU A 193 19.15 -13.13 -8.47
C GLU A 193 17.65 -13.41 -8.40
N LEU A 194 17.02 -13.75 -9.52
CA LEU A 194 15.63 -14.22 -9.55
C LEU A 194 15.62 -15.72 -9.20
N LEU A 195 15.08 -16.06 -8.04
CA LEU A 195 15.06 -17.44 -7.55
C LEU A 195 13.82 -18.20 -7.99
N HIS A 196 12.66 -17.55 -7.97
CA HIS A 196 11.41 -18.20 -8.32
C HIS A 196 10.42 -17.22 -8.93
N VAL A 197 9.76 -17.64 -10.01
CA VAL A 197 8.55 -16.98 -10.50
C VAL A 197 7.38 -17.78 -9.97
N VAL A 198 6.55 -17.16 -9.13
CA VAL A 198 5.46 -17.84 -8.42
C VAL A 198 4.38 -18.24 -9.43
N PRO A 199 4.02 -19.53 -9.53
CA PRO A 199 2.93 -19.99 -10.39
C PRO A 199 1.60 -19.51 -9.81
N LYS A 200 1.01 -18.48 -10.43
CA LYS A 200 -0.15 -17.74 -9.90
C LYS A 200 -1.35 -18.63 -9.54
N GLY A 201 -1.66 -19.64 -10.34
CA GLY A 201 -2.79 -20.54 -10.08
C GLY A 201 -2.55 -21.64 -9.06
N GLU A 202 -1.29 -21.93 -8.73
CA GLU A 202 -0.91 -22.93 -7.74
C GLU A 202 -0.60 -22.27 -6.39
N GLN A 203 0.18 -21.19 -6.44
CA GLN A 203 0.83 -20.57 -5.29
C GLN A 203 0.42 -19.12 -5.04
N GLY A 204 -0.42 -18.54 -5.90
CA GLY A 204 -1.03 -17.23 -5.71
C GLY A 204 -0.06 -16.06 -5.87
N SER A 205 -0.20 -15.06 -4.99
CA SER A 205 0.61 -13.84 -5.01
C SER A 205 1.14 -13.53 -3.61
N TRP A 206 2.44 -13.66 -3.42
CA TRP A 206 3.03 -13.64 -2.08
C TRP A 206 3.16 -12.23 -1.51
N VAL A 207 2.75 -12.07 -0.24
CA VAL A 207 2.69 -10.76 0.44
C VAL A 207 3.36 -10.71 1.81
N ALA A 208 3.79 -11.85 2.36
CA ALA A 208 4.55 -11.89 3.61
C ALA A 208 5.64 -12.96 3.51
N LEU A 209 6.79 -12.70 4.14
CA LEU A 209 7.95 -13.56 4.21
C LEU A 209 8.47 -13.64 5.66
N THR A 210 8.98 -14.80 6.05
CA THR A 210 9.77 -14.93 7.29
C THR A 210 10.77 -16.09 7.15
N GLU A 211 11.80 -16.11 7.98
CA GLU A 211 12.72 -17.23 8.08
C GLU A 211 12.29 -18.18 9.22
N ASP A 212 12.35 -19.48 9.00
CA ASP A 212 12.13 -20.49 10.03
C ASP A 212 13.42 -20.88 10.77
N HIS A 213 13.29 -21.67 11.84
CA HIS A 213 14.43 -22.11 12.65
C HIS A 213 15.51 -22.95 11.93
N LYS A 214 15.31 -23.34 10.66
CA LYS A 214 16.27 -24.13 9.87
C LYS A 214 16.87 -23.36 8.70
N GLY A 215 16.63 -22.05 8.60
CA GLY A 215 17.09 -21.25 7.47
C GLY A 215 16.32 -21.54 6.19
N ARG A 216 15.04 -21.92 6.31
CA ARG A 216 14.10 -21.94 5.19
C ARG A 216 13.20 -20.72 5.29
N LEU A 217 12.72 -20.23 4.16
CA LEU A 217 11.74 -19.15 4.15
C LEU A 217 10.33 -19.72 4.24
N ILE A 218 9.41 -18.94 4.78
CA ILE A 218 7.97 -19.17 4.71
C ILE A 218 7.35 -17.95 4.02
N ALA A 219 6.52 -18.20 3.01
CA ALA A 219 5.78 -17.19 2.26
C ALA A 219 4.27 -17.39 2.43
N SER A 220 3.52 -16.28 2.36
CA SER A 220 2.06 -16.29 2.40
C SER A 220 1.48 -15.77 1.09
N ASP A 221 0.59 -16.54 0.46
CA ASP A 221 -0.31 -16.03 -0.56
C ASP A 221 -1.38 -15.11 0.08
N GLN A 222 -1.56 -13.92 -0.48
CA GLN A 222 -2.52 -12.93 0.01
C GLN A 222 -3.94 -13.49 0.16
N TYR A 223 -4.33 -14.40 -0.74
CA TYR A 223 -5.68 -14.97 -0.78
C TYR A 223 -5.70 -16.50 -0.69
N GLY A 224 -4.64 -17.10 -0.16
CA GLY A 224 -4.48 -18.55 -0.17
C GLY A 224 -3.57 -19.05 0.94
N HIS A 225 -2.80 -20.10 0.64
CA HIS A 225 -2.06 -20.88 1.62
C HIS A 225 -0.66 -20.34 1.93
N LEU A 226 -0.01 -20.96 2.91
CA LEU A 226 1.40 -20.75 3.24
C LEU A 226 2.30 -21.74 2.48
N TYR A 227 3.49 -21.30 2.13
CA TYR A 227 4.51 -22.08 1.42
C TYR A 227 5.83 -22.03 2.17
N ARG A 228 6.51 -23.16 2.28
CA ARG A 228 7.87 -23.24 2.80
C ARG A 228 8.85 -23.39 1.65
N ILE A 229 9.94 -22.66 1.71
CA ILE A 229 10.90 -22.47 0.63
C ILE A 229 12.28 -22.78 1.18
N THR A 230 12.95 -23.78 0.63
CA THR A 230 14.37 -24.03 0.86
C THR A 230 15.15 -23.32 -0.25
N PRO A 231 15.75 -22.15 0.01
CA PRO A 231 16.52 -21.45 -0.99
C PRO A 231 17.80 -22.25 -1.34
N PRO A 232 18.28 -22.19 -2.59
CA PRO A 232 19.60 -22.71 -2.92
C PRO A 232 20.68 -21.93 -2.16
N LYS A 233 21.84 -22.54 -1.91
CA LYS A 233 22.97 -21.81 -1.31
C LYS A 233 23.37 -20.61 -2.18
N ILE A 234 24.02 -19.61 -1.59
CA ILE A 234 24.57 -18.50 -2.37
C ILE A 234 25.62 -19.06 -3.34
N GLY A 235 25.51 -18.68 -4.61
CA GLY A 235 26.35 -19.20 -5.71
C GLY A 235 25.85 -20.50 -6.35
N ASP A 236 24.90 -21.21 -5.74
CA ASP A 236 24.21 -22.34 -6.37
C ASP A 236 23.17 -21.87 -7.40
N ASP A 237 22.86 -22.74 -8.36
CA ASP A 237 21.85 -22.48 -9.39
C ASP A 237 20.44 -22.36 -8.78
N ALA A 238 19.67 -21.37 -9.24
CA ALA A 238 18.30 -21.09 -8.78
C ALA A 238 17.35 -22.29 -8.94
N SER A 239 17.59 -23.18 -9.91
CA SER A 239 16.79 -24.39 -10.14
C SER A 239 16.77 -25.37 -8.95
N LYS A 240 17.76 -25.29 -8.04
CA LYS A 240 17.82 -26.10 -6.83
C LYS A 240 16.82 -25.66 -5.75
N ILE A 241 16.07 -24.58 -5.97
CA ILE A 241 15.04 -24.14 -5.04
C ILE A 241 13.98 -25.24 -4.83
N TYR A 242 13.64 -25.50 -3.58
CA TYR A 242 12.57 -26.43 -3.22
C TYR A 242 11.45 -25.67 -2.50
N ILE A 243 10.21 -25.87 -2.94
CA ILE A 243 9.03 -25.18 -2.41
C ILE A 243 7.97 -26.24 -2.15
N GLU A 244 7.40 -26.19 -0.95
CA GLU A 244 6.31 -27.07 -0.53
C GLU A 244 5.19 -26.24 0.10
N LYS A 245 3.95 -26.68 -0.11
CA LYS A 245 2.79 -26.11 0.59
C LYS A 245 2.84 -26.56 2.05
N ILE A 246 2.63 -25.63 2.98
CA ILE A 246 2.42 -26.00 4.38
C ILE A 246 0.95 -26.42 4.51
N ASP A 247 0.71 -27.71 4.69
CA ASP A 247 -0.63 -28.30 4.66
C ASP A 247 -1.37 -28.16 6.00
N VAL A 248 -1.64 -26.90 6.36
CA VAL A 248 -2.44 -26.51 7.52
C VAL A 248 -3.62 -25.64 7.08
N PRO A 249 -4.76 -25.67 7.78
CA PRO A 249 -5.97 -24.92 7.38
C PRO A 249 -5.89 -23.42 7.68
N ILE A 250 -4.73 -22.77 7.46
CA ILE A 250 -4.51 -21.33 7.66
C ILE A 250 -3.73 -20.73 6.47
N GLY A 251 -3.90 -19.42 6.27
CA GLY A 251 -3.38 -18.67 5.14
C GLY A 251 -3.77 -17.20 5.21
N HIS A 252 -3.70 -16.47 4.09
CA HIS A 252 -4.03 -15.02 4.02
C HIS A 252 -3.28 -14.17 5.06
N ALA A 253 -2.05 -14.61 5.38
CA ALA A 253 -1.22 -13.92 6.33
C ALA A 253 -0.59 -12.69 5.67
N GLN A 254 -0.58 -11.57 6.41
CA GLN A 254 0.20 -10.38 6.05
C GLN A 254 1.36 -10.12 7.02
N GLY A 255 1.44 -10.90 8.09
CA GLY A 255 2.58 -10.92 9.00
C GLY A 255 2.90 -12.36 9.38
N LEU A 256 4.18 -12.70 9.32
CA LEU A 256 4.70 -14.02 9.64
C LEU A 256 5.92 -13.88 10.54
N LEU A 257 6.01 -14.71 11.57
CA LEU A 257 7.19 -14.75 12.44
C LEU A 257 7.40 -16.16 12.98
N TRP A 258 8.58 -16.71 12.77
CA TRP A 258 9.01 -17.88 13.52
C TRP A 258 9.55 -17.47 14.90
N ALA A 259 8.89 -17.90 15.97
CA ALA A 259 9.31 -17.63 17.34
C ALA A 259 8.76 -18.68 18.30
N PHE A 260 9.38 -18.83 19.48
CA PHE A 260 8.88 -19.71 20.54
C PHE A 260 8.56 -21.15 20.05
N ASN A 261 9.38 -21.68 19.14
CA ASN A 261 9.20 -22.98 18.47
C ASN A 261 7.85 -23.13 17.75
N SER A 262 7.37 -22.05 17.15
CA SER A 262 6.11 -22.04 16.41
C SER A 262 6.14 -20.96 15.32
N LEU A 263 5.24 -21.09 14.34
CA LEU A 263 4.97 -20.04 13.37
C LEU A 263 3.81 -19.17 13.88
N TYR A 264 4.05 -17.90 14.12
CA TYR A 264 3.01 -16.92 14.40
C TYR A 264 2.51 -16.32 13.08
N VAL A 265 1.18 -16.21 12.97
CA VAL A 265 0.50 -15.82 11.74
C VAL A 265 -0.49 -14.70 12.05
N VAL A 266 -0.29 -13.53 11.45
CA VAL A 266 -1.24 -12.41 11.47
C VAL A 266 -2.06 -12.48 10.18
N VAL A 267 -3.32 -12.89 10.32
CA VAL A 267 -4.27 -13.01 9.20
C VAL A 267 -5.01 -11.69 9.03
N ASN A 268 -5.18 -11.27 7.78
CA ASN A 268 -5.87 -10.04 7.41
C ASN A 268 -7.01 -10.32 6.42
N GLY A 269 -8.25 -10.14 6.87
CA GLY A 269 -9.43 -10.41 6.05
C GLY A 269 -9.64 -11.92 5.85
N GLY A 270 -10.44 -12.29 4.84
CA GLY A 270 -10.90 -13.65 4.57
C GLY A 270 -9.87 -14.71 4.93
N GLY A 271 -10.25 -15.73 5.69
CA GLY A 271 -9.31 -16.76 6.14
C GLY A 271 -9.81 -18.14 5.75
N ILE A 272 -8.87 -19.07 5.68
CA ILE A 272 -9.14 -20.48 5.46
C ILE A 272 -9.84 -21.05 6.70
N ALA A 273 -10.77 -21.99 6.51
CA ALA A 273 -11.50 -22.65 7.61
C ALA A 273 -12.19 -21.70 8.62
N GLY A 274 -12.61 -20.51 8.19
CA GLY A 274 -13.31 -19.55 9.05
C GLY A 274 -12.42 -18.83 10.07
N HIS A 275 -11.09 -18.86 9.91
CA HIS A 275 -10.19 -18.09 10.77
C HIS A 275 -10.48 -16.57 10.64
N GLY A 276 -10.34 -15.98 9.45
CA GLY A 276 -10.45 -14.53 9.29
C GLY A 276 -9.42 -13.76 10.13
N SER A 277 -9.59 -12.44 10.24
CA SER A 277 -8.61 -11.55 10.87
C SER A 277 -8.27 -11.91 12.32
N GLY A 278 -6.98 -11.99 12.62
CA GLY A 278 -6.51 -12.34 13.96
C GLY A 278 -5.04 -12.73 14.05
N LEU A 279 -4.60 -12.99 15.27
CA LEU A 279 -3.31 -13.58 15.59
C LEU A 279 -3.49 -15.08 15.87
N TYR A 280 -2.68 -15.89 15.23
CA TYR A 280 -2.70 -17.35 15.31
C TYR A 280 -1.28 -17.88 15.55
N ARG A 281 -1.21 -19.09 16.08
CA ARG A 281 0.01 -19.85 16.25
C ARG A 281 -0.12 -21.19 15.56
N VAL A 282 0.84 -21.55 14.73
CA VAL A 282 0.91 -22.83 14.04
C VAL A 282 2.07 -23.63 14.62
N ILE A 283 1.80 -24.87 15.00
CA ILE A 283 2.67 -25.71 15.82
C ILE A 283 2.95 -27.00 15.07
N ASP A 284 4.16 -27.51 15.22
CA ASP A 284 4.53 -28.91 14.95
C ASP A 284 4.37 -29.66 16.29
N THR A 285 3.35 -30.51 16.40
CA THR A 285 3.01 -31.14 17.69
C THR A 285 3.81 -32.41 17.97
N ASN A 286 4.48 -32.99 16.98
CA ASN A 286 5.16 -34.28 17.08
C ASN A 286 6.68 -34.20 16.83
N GLY A 287 7.20 -33.03 16.42
CA GLY A 287 8.61 -32.78 16.16
C GLY A 287 9.11 -33.35 14.83
N ASP A 288 8.21 -33.63 13.88
CA ASP A 288 8.56 -34.19 12.57
C ASP A 288 8.91 -33.13 11.50
N ASP A 289 8.98 -31.86 11.90
CA ASP A 289 9.23 -30.68 11.06
C ASP A 289 8.06 -30.31 10.13
N LYS A 290 6.86 -30.84 10.41
CA LYS A 290 5.62 -30.47 9.75
C LYS A 290 4.71 -29.74 10.73
N LEU A 291 4.30 -28.54 10.33
CA LEU A 291 3.28 -27.81 11.04
C LEU A 291 1.94 -28.54 10.86
N ASP A 292 1.23 -28.83 11.94
CA ASP A 292 0.04 -29.69 11.93
C ASP A 292 -1.14 -29.14 12.74
N LYS A 293 -0.91 -28.15 13.61
CA LYS A 293 -1.93 -27.58 14.48
C LYS A 293 -1.99 -26.07 14.39
N VAL A 294 -3.20 -25.53 14.16
CA VAL A 294 -3.50 -24.09 14.22
C VAL A 294 -4.22 -23.77 15.53
N GLU A 295 -3.65 -22.86 16.31
CA GLU A 295 -4.22 -22.31 17.54
C GLU A 295 -4.62 -20.85 17.32
N THR A 296 -5.85 -20.49 17.67
CA THR A 296 -6.30 -19.09 17.66
C THR A 296 -5.86 -18.41 18.94
N LEU A 297 -5.00 -17.41 18.84
CA LEU A 297 -4.55 -16.64 20.00
C LEU A 297 -5.49 -15.47 20.30
N LYS A 298 -5.86 -14.69 19.27
CA LYS A 298 -6.83 -13.57 19.40
C LYS A 298 -7.47 -13.25 18.06
N LYS A 299 -8.80 -13.15 18.03
CA LYS A 299 -9.51 -12.56 16.87
C LYS A 299 -9.35 -11.05 16.90
N ILE A 300 -9.14 -10.45 15.74
CA ILE A 300 -8.98 -9.00 15.58
C ILE A 300 -10.07 -8.52 14.64
N ASN A 301 -10.82 -7.50 15.05
CA ASN A 301 -11.90 -6.94 14.24
C ASN A 301 -11.36 -5.86 13.31
N GLY A 302 -11.30 -6.16 12.02
CA GLY A 302 -10.73 -5.31 10.97
C GLY A 302 -10.28 -6.15 9.80
N GLY A 303 -9.81 -5.53 8.74
CA GLY A 303 -9.24 -6.23 7.59
C GLY A 303 -9.06 -5.33 6.37
N GLY A 304 -8.71 -5.92 5.24
CA GLY A 304 -8.50 -5.21 3.99
C GLY A 304 -7.12 -4.55 3.94
N GLU A 305 -6.99 -3.48 3.16
CA GLU A 305 -5.71 -2.79 2.92
C GLU A 305 -5.15 -2.10 4.18
N HIS A 306 -6.02 -1.86 5.17
CA HIS A 306 -5.73 -1.18 6.44
C HIS A 306 -5.97 -2.11 7.65
N GLY A 307 -5.79 -3.41 7.42
CA GLY A 307 -6.01 -4.48 8.37
C GLY A 307 -4.89 -4.65 9.40
N PRO A 308 -4.88 -5.79 10.12
CA PRO A 308 -3.69 -6.30 10.80
C PRO A 308 -2.61 -6.61 9.76
N HIS A 309 -1.36 -6.21 10.01
CA HIS A 309 -0.26 -6.43 9.08
C HIS A 309 0.82 -7.28 9.72
N ASP A 310 1.77 -6.66 10.41
CA ASP A 310 3.03 -7.30 10.74
C ASP A 310 3.17 -7.72 12.22
N ILE A 311 4.13 -8.61 12.47
CA ILE A 311 4.48 -9.18 13.77
C ILE A 311 6.00 -9.33 13.92
N MET A 312 6.53 -8.94 15.08
CA MET A 312 7.96 -9.11 15.37
C MET A 312 8.24 -9.42 16.84
N LEU A 313 9.44 -9.87 17.18
CA LEU A 313 9.86 -10.06 18.58
C LEU A 313 10.12 -8.73 19.28
N THR A 314 9.82 -8.68 20.58
CA THR A 314 10.32 -7.60 21.44
C THR A 314 11.84 -7.69 21.62
N PRO A 315 12.54 -6.59 21.99
CA PRO A 315 14.00 -6.60 22.14
C PRO A 315 14.56 -7.65 23.11
N ASP A 316 13.81 -7.96 24.17
CA ASP A 316 14.17 -9.00 25.14
C ASP A 316 13.87 -10.43 24.64
N LYS A 317 13.28 -10.57 23.45
CA LYS A 317 12.83 -11.81 22.81
C LYS A 317 11.84 -12.62 23.64
N LYS A 318 11.12 -11.98 24.58
CA LYS A 318 10.16 -12.64 25.49
C LYS A 318 8.70 -12.45 25.08
N ASN A 319 8.42 -11.48 24.22
CA ASN A 319 7.08 -11.12 23.79
C ASN A 319 7.10 -10.76 22.29
N LEU A 320 5.92 -10.40 21.79
CA LEU A 320 5.69 -10.02 20.40
C LEU A 320 5.25 -8.56 20.33
N PHE A 321 5.50 -7.90 19.21
CA PHE A 321 4.79 -6.72 18.77
C PHE A 321 3.89 -7.08 17.59
N VAL A 322 2.69 -6.51 17.54
CA VAL A 322 1.74 -6.63 16.42
C VAL A 322 1.29 -5.23 16.00
N VAL A 323 1.24 -4.96 14.71
CA VAL A 323 0.79 -3.68 14.14
C VAL A 323 -0.47 -3.84 13.30
N ALA A 324 -1.33 -2.81 13.33
CA ALA A 324 -2.50 -2.75 12.47
C ALA A 324 -2.84 -1.32 12.02
N GLY A 325 -3.47 -1.21 10.86
CA GLY A 325 -3.99 0.03 10.30
C GLY A 325 -5.29 0.52 10.97
N ASN A 326 -5.77 1.69 10.56
CA ASN A 326 -6.90 2.39 11.16
C ASN A 326 -8.27 1.74 10.89
N HIS A 327 -8.38 0.83 9.92
CA HIS A 327 -9.58 0.02 9.71
C HIS A 327 -9.62 -1.21 10.65
N THR A 328 -8.66 -1.31 11.57
CA THR A 328 -8.60 -2.37 12.56
C THR A 328 -8.90 -1.82 13.94
N ASN A 329 -10.00 -2.26 14.51
CA ASN A 329 -10.38 -1.91 15.87
C ASN A 329 -9.33 -2.41 16.86
N LEU A 330 -9.00 -1.55 17.81
CA LEU A 330 -8.17 -1.95 18.95
C LEU A 330 -8.89 -3.09 19.71
N PRO A 331 -8.18 -4.14 20.13
CA PRO A 331 -8.79 -5.21 20.93
C PRO A 331 -9.48 -4.66 22.19
N VAL A 332 -10.71 -5.12 22.47
CA VAL A 332 -11.58 -4.57 23.52
C VAL A 332 -11.11 -4.83 24.96
N GLU A 333 -10.19 -5.78 25.15
CA GLU A 333 -9.65 -6.19 26.44
C GLU A 333 -8.12 -6.10 26.41
N LEU A 334 -7.61 -4.91 26.72
CA LEU A 334 -6.17 -4.70 26.87
C LEU A 334 -5.77 -4.85 28.35
N ALA A 335 -4.67 -5.56 28.59
CA ALA A 335 -4.03 -5.65 29.89
C ALA A 335 -3.43 -4.30 30.34
N GLY A 336 -3.10 -3.41 29.39
CA GLY A 336 -2.56 -2.09 29.68
C GLY A 336 -2.60 -1.15 28.48
N LYS A 337 -2.53 0.16 28.78
CA LYS A 337 -2.41 1.23 27.78
C LYS A 337 -1.32 2.18 28.23
N ARG A 338 -0.24 2.33 27.45
CA ARG A 338 0.88 3.23 27.81
C ARG A 338 0.47 4.70 27.78
N ASN A 339 -0.42 5.07 26.87
CA ASN A 339 -0.98 6.41 26.75
C ASN A 339 -2.48 6.38 27.06
N PRO A 340 -2.91 6.78 28.28
CA PRO A 340 -4.31 6.73 28.67
C PRO A 340 -5.17 7.82 28.00
N SER A 341 -4.56 8.88 27.47
CA SER A 341 -5.24 10.05 26.91
C SER A 341 -5.35 10.05 25.38
N ALA A 342 -4.79 9.04 24.69
CA ALA A 342 -4.71 8.95 23.22
C ALA A 342 -6.04 8.75 22.47
N PHE A 343 -7.17 8.61 23.17
CA PHE A 343 -8.41 8.07 22.60
C PHE A 343 -9.41 9.12 22.13
N GLU A 344 -9.13 10.41 22.31
CA GLU A 344 -10.04 11.45 21.85
C GLU A 344 -9.51 12.19 20.62
N GLU A 345 -10.44 12.88 19.96
CA GLU A 345 -10.16 13.63 18.75
C GLU A 345 -9.35 14.90 19.03
N ASP A 346 -9.51 15.50 20.22
CA ASP A 346 -8.91 16.76 20.65
C ASP A 346 -8.89 17.85 19.55
N LEU A 347 -10.05 18.16 18.98
CA LEU A 347 -10.21 19.18 17.93
C LEU A 347 -10.96 20.39 18.47
N LEU A 348 -10.38 21.59 18.31
CA LEU A 348 -10.97 22.83 18.81
C LEU A 348 -12.16 23.27 17.97
N LEU A 349 -12.03 23.16 16.64
CA LEU A 349 -13.10 23.43 15.69
C LEU A 349 -13.58 22.10 15.07
N PRO A 350 -14.86 22.02 14.66
CA PRO A 350 -15.36 20.86 13.94
C PRO A 350 -14.53 20.52 12.71
N ARG A 351 -14.07 19.27 12.62
CA ARG A 351 -13.41 18.76 11.40
C ARG A 351 -14.37 18.71 10.22
N GLN A 352 -13.81 18.64 9.02
CA GLN A 352 -14.46 18.01 7.89
C GLN A 352 -13.88 16.61 7.70
N PRO A 353 -14.66 15.53 7.88
CA PRO A 353 -14.19 14.20 7.50
C PRO A 353 -13.87 14.13 6.00
N ASP A 354 -13.19 13.06 5.56
CA ASP A 354 -12.84 12.91 4.13
C ASP A 354 -14.04 13.19 3.23
N ALA A 355 -13.84 14.08 2.27
CA ALA A 355 -14.91 14.60 1.43
C ALA A 355 -15.48 13.54 0.47
N ARG A 356 -14.81 12.38 0.35
CA ARG A 356 -15.22 11.24 -0.46
C ARG A 356 -15.68 10.04 0.38
N GLY A 357 -15.81 10.21 1.68
CA GLY A 357 -16.36 9.21 2.61
C GLY A 357 -15.36 8.20 3.17
N HIS A 358 -14.08 8.23 2.76
CA HIS A 358 -13.11 7.25 3.25
C HIS A 358 -12.84 7.43 4.76
N ALA A 359 -12.87 6.34 5.53
CA ALA A 359 -12.66 6.32 6.97
C ALA A 359 -13.48 7.36 7.76
N ARG A 360 -14.63 7.82 7.24
CA ARG A 360 -15.42 8.93 7.81
C ARG A 360 -15.99 8.62 9.19
N THR A 361 -16.23 7.35 9.49
CA THR A 361 -16.76 6.86 10.78
C THR A 361 -15.67 6.44 11.75
N ILE A 362 -14.43 6.25 11.28
CA ILE A 362 -13.31 5.84 12.13
C ILE A 362 -12.88 7.03 13.00
N ARG A 363 -12.54 6.73 14.25
CA ARG A 363 -12.16 7.71 15.28
C ARG A 363 -10.78 7.39 15.84
N ALA A 364 -10.25 8.34 16.59
CA ALA A 364 -9.08 8.13 17.42
C ALA A 364 -9.23 6.84 18.25
N PRO A 365 -8.15 6.09 18.47
CA PRO A 365 -6.78 6.53 18.21
C PRO A 365 -6.32 6.27 16.76
N GLY A 366 -6.96 5.33 16.05
CA GLY A 366 -6.68 4.96 14.66
C GLY A 366 -5.28 4.40 14.44
N GLY A 367 -5.18 3.15 14.00
CA GLY A 367 -3.92 2.42 13.82
C GLY A 367 -3.14 2.25 15.12
N TRP A 368 -2.47 1.13 15.30
CA TRP A 368 -1.87 0.82 16.60
C TRP A 368 -0.74 -0.20 16.52
N VAL A 369 0.13 -0.14 17.52
CA VAL A 369 1.13 -1.17 17.83
C VAL A 369 0.89 -1.68 19.25
N CYS A 370 0.67 -2.98 19.38
CA CYS A 370 0.49 -3.65 20.67
C CYS A 370 1.67 -4.57 20.99
N LYS A 371 2.06 -4.63 22.26
CA LYS A 371 2.89 -5.70 22.80
C LYS A 371 1.99 -6.86 23.22
N VAL A 372 2.37 -8.09 22.87
CA VAL A 372 1.55 -9.29 23.05
C VAL A 372 2.39 -10.39 23.71
N SER A 373 1.85 -11.06 24.73
CA SER A 373 2.51 -12.25 25.29
C SER A 373 2.52 -13.41 24.28
N PRO A 374 3.47 -14.36 24.35
CA PRO A 374 3.56 -15.46 23.38
C PRO A 374 2.30 -16.34 23.27
N ASP A 375 1.49 -16.40 24.33
CA ASP A 375 0.21 -17.11 24.38
C ASP A 375 -1.00 -16.26 23.92
N GLY A 376 -0.76 -15.01 23.50
CA GLY A 376 -1.79 -14.08 23.02
C GLY A 376 -2.74 -13.54 24.08
N LYS A 377 -2.54 -13.83 25.36
CA LYS A 377 -3.50 -13.44 26.42
C LYS A 377 -3.32 -11.99 26.89
N ASN A 378 -2.09 -11.51 26.96
CA ASN A 378 -1.80 -10.16 27.47
C ASN A 378 -1.47 -9.21 26.32
N TRP A 379 -2.37 -8.27 26.05
CA TRP A 379 -2.19 -7.23 25.04
C TRP A 379 -2.01 -5.88 25.73
N GLU A 380 -0.94 -5.17 25.40
CA GLU A 380 -0.67 -3.82 25.90
C GLU A 380 -0.48 -2.85 24.73
N LEU A 381 -1.26 -1.77 24.70
CA LEU A 381 -1.09 -0.71 23.69
C LEU A 381 0.20 0.06 23.95
N ILE A 382 1.11 0.05 22.99
CA ILE A 382 2.39 0.76 23.04
C ILE A 382 2.32 2.10 22.33
N SER A 383 1.72 2.13 21.13
CA SER A 383 1.67 3.32 20.28
C SER A 383 0.42 3.34 19.41
N SER A 384 -0.03 4.53 19.02
CA SER A 384 -1.19 4.74 18.15
C SER A 384 -1.09 5.99 17.27
N GLY A 385 -2.14 6.27 16.48
CA GLY A 385 -2.21 7.50 15.68
C GLY A 385 -1.71 7.35 14.25
N TYR A 386 -1.81 6.14 13.71
CA TYR A 386 -1.37 5.78 12.36
C TYR A 386 -2.57 5.68 11.42
N ARG A 387 -2.36 5.85 10.11
CA ARG A 387 -3.38 5.46 9.13
C ARG A 387 -3.18 4.00 8.76
N ASN A 388 -2.01 3.71 8.20
CA ASN A 388 -1.70 2.41 7.64
C ASN A 388 -0.23 2.07 7.90
N ALA A 389 0.09 1.89 9.18
CA ALA A 389 1.37 1.31 9.58
C ALA A 389 1.39 -0.15 9.13
N TYR A 390 2.38 -0.49 8.30
CA TYR A 390 2.43 -1.79 7.63
C TYR A 390 3.48 -2.71 8.27
N GLY A 391 4.77 -2.40 8.12
CA GLY A 391 5.88 -3.20 8.70
C GLY A 391 6.43 -2.65 10.02
N LEU A 392 7.10 -3.50 10.79
CA LEU A 392 7.81 -3.20 12.03
C LEU A 392 9.29 -3.58 11.92
N ALA A 393 10.18 -2.68 12.32
CA ALA A 393 11.62 -2.92 12.25
C ALA A 393 12.34 -2.41 13.50
N MET A 394 13.35 -3.13 13.97
CA MET A 394 14.13 -2.77 15.17
C MET A 394 15.59 -2.52 14.84
N ASN A 395 16.14 -1.40 15.27
CA ASN A 395 17.55 -1.12 15.08
C ASN A 395 18.44 -1.77 16.17
N ALA A 396 19.76 -1.70 15.99
CA ALA A 396 20.75 -2.20 16.95
C ALA A 396 20.72 -1.53 18.34
N HIS A 397 19.99 -0.42 18.50
CA HIS A 397 19.78 0.26 19.78
C HIS A 397 18.52 -0.20 20.53
N ASN A 398 17.82 -1.21 20.02
CA ASN A 398 16.51 -1.66 20.51
C ASN A 398 15.49 -0.52 20.49
N GLU A 399 15.43 0.20 19.37
CA GLU A 399 14.44 1.23 19.06
C GLU A 399 13.58 0.74 17.88
N LEU A 400 12.27 0.86 18.03
CA LEU A 400 11.27 0.29 17.11
C LEU A 400 10.82 1.35 16.09
N PHE A 401 10.64 0.95 14.84
CA PHE A 401 10.20 1.80 13.75
C PHE A 401 9.05 1.16 12.98
N THR A 402 8.25 1.99 12.33
CA THR A 402 7.23 1.56 11.37
C THR A 402 7.14 2.52 10.19
N PHE A 403 6.67 2.03 9.05
CA PHE A 403 6.39 2.83 7.87
C PHE A 403 4.87 2.97 7.70
N ASP A 404 4.37 4.21 7.84
CA ASP A 404 2.95 4.56 7.87
C ASP A 404 2.57 5.37 6.63
N ALA A 405 1.44 5.02 6.03
CA ALA A 405 0.85 5.82 4.95
C ALA A 405 -0.02 6.94 5.50
N ASP A 406 -0.38 7.92 4.67
CA ASP A 406 -1.57 8.75 4.94
C ASP A 406 -2.48 8.77 3.70
N MET A 407 -3.36 9.77 3.59
CA MET A 407 -4.41 9.90 2.60
C MET A 407 -3.94 10.80 1.46
N GLU A 408 -3.45 10.23 0.37
CA GLU A 408 -2.93 11.01 -0.76
C GLU A 408 -4.01 11.75 -1.55
N TRP A 409 -5.30 11.45 -1.30
CA TRP A 409 -6.40 12.27 -1.80
C TRP A 409 -6.39 13.67 -1.17
N ASP A 410 -5.73 13.86 -0.03
CA ASP A 410 -5.57 15.15 0.62
C ASP A 410 -4.36 15.95 0.09
N TYR A 411 -3.56 15.42 -0.85
CA TYR A 411 -2.34 16.09 -1.32
C TYR A 411 -2.62 17.55 -1.73
N GLY A 412 -1.82 18.50 -1.24
CA GLY A 412 -2.02 19.93 -1.48
C GLY A 412 -2.98 20.61 -0.49
N THR A 413 -3.33 19.93 0.61
CA THR A 413 -4.09 20.51 1.73
C THR A 413 -3.24 20.61 3.02
N PRO A 414 -3.60 21.46 4.00
CA PRO A 414 -2.86 21.63 5.25
C PRO A 414 -2.72 20.37 6.11
N TRP A 415 -3.67 19.45 5.99
CA TRP A 415 -3.76 18.24 6.79
C TRP A 415 -3.20 17.01 6.06
N TYR A 416 -2.69 17.16 4.84
CA TYR A 416 -1.95 16.07 4.21
C TYR A 416 -0.67 15.78 4.98
N ARG A 417 -0.41 14.50 5.24
CA ARG A 417 0.88 14.03 5.75
C ARG A 417 1.45 13.05 4.73
N PRO A 418 2.74 13.14 4.40
CA PRO A 418 3.39 12.15 3.55
C PRO A 418 3.39 10.75 4.17
N THR A 419 3.67 9.73 3.37
CA THR A 419 4.15 8.46 3.91
C THR A 419 5.43 8.72 4.69
N ARG A 420 5.62 8.05 5.83
CA ARG A 420 6.59 8.48 6.83
C ARG A 420 7.09 7.33 7.68
N VAL A 421 8.37 7.39 8.04
CA VAL A 421 8.97 6.49 9.02
C VAL A 421 8.77 7.08 10.40
N ASN A 422 8.13 6.32 11.29
CA ASN A 422 7.85 6.73 12.66
C ASN A 422 8.72 5.93 13.65
N HIS A 423 9.40 6.62 14.56
CA HIS A 423 10.15 6.01 15.65
C HIS A 423 9.22 5.71 16.84
N VAL A 424 8.75 4.47 16.93
CA VAL A 424 7.73 3.98 17.86
C VAL A 424 8.29 3.93 19.29
N VAL A 425 7.85 4.88 20.13
CA VAL A 425 8.27 4.97 21.54
C VAL A 425 7.10 4.68 22.49
N SER A 426 7.38 4.42 23.76
CA SER A 426 6.33 4.05 24.70
C SER A 426 5.31 5.17 24.89
N GLY A 427 4.04 4.89 24.58
CA GLY A 427 2.93 5.84 24.69
C GLY A 427 2.85 6.85 23.54
N SER A 428 3.58 6.66 22.44
CA SER A 428 3.54 7.58 21.30
C SER A 428 2.17 7.66 20.63
N GLU A 429 1.89 8.83 20.09
CA GLU A 429 0.70 9.17 19.32
C GLU A 429 1.12 10.01 18.11
N TYR A 430 0.74 9.60 16.90
CA TYR A 430 1.18 10.23 15.64
C TYR A 430 0.10 11.08 14.95
N GLY A 431 -1.05 11.27 15.60
CA GLY A 431 -2.00 12.32 15.27
C GLY A 431 -2.98 11.99 14.14
N TRP A 432 -3.06 10.74 13.67
CA TRP A 432 -4.01 10.39 12.60
C TRP A 432 -5.45 10.52 13.07
N ARG A 433 -6.25 11.37 12.39
CA ARG A 433 -7.72 11.51 12.51
C ARG A 433 -8.28 11.53 11.08
N THR A 434 -9.59 11.29 10.90
CA THR A 434 -10.23 11.39 9.57
C THR A 434 -10.33 12.84 9.07
N GLY A 435 -10.07 13.03 7.76
CA GLY A 435 -10.18 14.32 7.06
C GLY A 435 -9.29 15.42 7.64
N THR A 436 -9.87 16.61 7.86
CA THR A 436 -9.16 17.80 8.36
C THR A 436 -8.76 17.72 9.83
N GLY A 437 -9.10 16.63 10.53
CA GLY A 437 -8.83 16.50 11.96
C GLY A 437 -7.39 16.11 12.31
N LYS A 438 -6.54 15.78 11.33
CA LYS A 438 -5.18 15.27 11.59
C LYS A 438 -4.37 16.28 12.38
N TRP A 439 -3.69 15.82 13.43
CA TRP A 439 -2.88 16.69 14.25
C TRP A 439 -1.56 17.04 13.56
N PRO A 440 -1.15 18.32 13.57
CA PRO A 440 0.16 18.72 13.10
C PRO A 440 1.30 18.08 13.90
N SER A 441 2.43 17.82 13.25
CA SER A 441 3.61 17.21 13.88
C SER A 441 4.30 18.11 14.90
N TYR A 442 3.96 19.41 14.99
CA TYR A 442 4.49 20.33 16.00
C TYR A 442 3.66 20.36 17.30
N TYR A 443 2.50 19.70 17.35
CA TYR A 443 1.73 19.57 18.59
C TYR A 443 2.52 18.82 19.65
N PRO A 444 2.72 19.35 20.87
CA PRO A 444 3.55 18.70 21.89
C PRO A 444 3.08 17.29 22.27
N ASP A 445 1.80 16.99 22.02
CA ASP A 445 1.10 15.73 22.24
C ASP A 445 1.05 14.78 21.04
N SER A 446 1.60 15.19 19.90
CA SER A 446 1.90 14.34 18.73
C SER A 446 3.42 14.18 18.62
N LEU A 447 3.93 13.01 18.22
CA LEU A 447 5.36 12.86 17.91
C LEU A 447 5.61 13.03 16.40
N PRO A 448 6.72 13.69 16.02
CA PRO A 448 7.07 13.82 14.61
C PRO A 448 7.58 12.48 14.04
N PRO A 449 7.47 12.28 12.71
CA PRO A 449 8.17 11.19 12.05
C PRO A 449 9.69 11.38 12.15
N ALA A 450 10.45 10.30 12.00
CA ALA A 450 11.90 10.36 11.81
C ALA A 450 12.25 10.91 10.43
N ILE A 451 11.47 10.57 9.41
CA ILE A 451 11.59 11.13 8.05
C ILE A 451 10.25 11.02 7.32
N ASP A 452 9.91 12.07 6.58
CA ASP A 452 8.84 12.06 5.58
C ASP A 452 9.42 11.61 4.23
N ILE A 453 8.75 10.65 3.58
CA ILE A 453 9.20 10.05 2.31
C ILE A 453 8.50 10.75 1.12
N GLY A 454 7.20 10.99 1.22
CA GLY A 454 6.40 11.55 0.12
C GLY A 454 5.14 10.74 -0.13
N PRO A 455 4.44 10.95 -1.25
CA PRO A 455 3.41 10.03 -1.71
C PRO A 455 3.99 8.61 -1.88
N GLY A 456 3.24 7.56 -1.56
CA GLY A 456 3.72 6.17 -1.68
C GLY A 456 2.74 5.15 -1.11
N CYS A 457 3.06 3.86 -1.16
CA CYS A 457 2.28 2.81 -0.50
C CYS A 457 3.17 1.83 0.27
N PRO A 458 3.22 1.91 1.61
CA PRO A 458 3.99 1.00 2.46
C PRO A 458 3.54 -0.46 2.32
N THR A 459 4.50 -1.37 2.18
CA THR A 459 4.26 -2.83 2.22
C THR A 459 5.19 -3.60 3.14
N GLY A 460 6.24 -2.98 3.68
CA GLY A 460 7.13 -3.63 4.63
C GLY A 460 8.18 -2.68 5.19
N ALA A 461 8.86 -3.12 6.24
CA ALA A 461 9.99 -2.42 6.83
C ALA A 461 10.90 -3.41 7.58
N GLU A 462 12.21 -3.36 7.37
CA GLU A 462 13.17 -4.26 8.03
C GLU A 462 14.57 -3.63 8.08
N PHE A 463 15.37 -3.91 9.12
CA PHE A 463 16.76 -3.43 9.18
C PHE A 463 17.72 -4.43 8.54
N GLY A 464 18.78 -3.93 7.88
CA GLY A 464 19.83 -4.78 7.28
C GLY A 464 20.72 -5.54 8.27
N THR A 465 20.35 -5.56 9.55
CA THR A 465 21.19 -6.09 10.63
C THR A 465 21.39 -7.60 10.46
N GLY A 466 22.64 -8.04 10.55
CA GLY A 466 23.01 -9.46 10.38
C GLY A 466 23.26 -9.87 8.93
N SER A 467 23.08 -8.98 7.96
CA SER A 467 23.46 -9.23 6.57
C SER A 467 24.98 -9.18 6.36
N ASN A 468 25.43 -9.76 5.25
CA ASN A 468 26.80 -9.63 4.73
C ASN A 468 27.00 -8.32 3.94
N PHE A 469 26.09 -7.35 4.11
CA PHE A 469 26.20 -6.06 3.43
C PHE A 469 27.24 -5.17 4.13
N PRO A 470 27.72 -4.12 3.47
CA PRO A 470 28.51 -3.07 4.09
C PRO A 470 27.80 -2.47 5.32
N ARG A 471 28.58 -1.93 6.27
CA ARG A 471 28.07 -1.55 7.59
C ARG A 471 26.95 -0.51 7.50
N ARG A 472 27.08 0.51 6.65
CA ARG A 472 26.01 1.50 6.40
C ARG A 472 24.67 0.88 6.00
N TYR A 473 24.72 -0.22 5.26
CA TYR A 473 23.52 -0.92 4.78
C TYR A 473 23.01 -1.93 5.81
N GLN A 474 23.87 -2.46 6.68
CA GLN A 474 23.42 -3.21 7.86
C GLN A 474 22.66 -2.33 8.86
N ASP A 475 23.09 -1.07 9.02
CA ASP A 475 22.46 -0.10 9.91
C ASP A 475 21.24 0.62 9.27
N ALA A 476 21.02 0.45 7.96
CA ALA A 476 19.92 1.06 7.24
C ALA A 476 18.58 0.36 7.53
N LEU A 477 17.52 1.17 7.59
CA LEU A 477 16.14 0.71 7.57
C LEU A 477 15.66 0.61 6.13
N TYR A 478 15.29 -0.58 5.68
CA TYR A 478 14.70 -0.79 4.37
C TYR A 478 13.20 -0.61 4.45
N ILE A 479 12.63 0.24 3.60
CA ILE A 479 11.17 0.44 3.48
C ILE A 479 10.73 0.19 2.05
N LEU A 480 9.55 -0.41 1.91
CA LEU A 480 9.03 -0.92 0.64
C LEU A 480 7.86 -0.04 0.17
N ASP A 481 7.96 0.47 -1.06
CA ASP A 481 6.91 1.25 -1.72
C ASP A 481 6.36 0.52 -2.94
N TRP A 482 5.12 0.04 -2.81
CA TRP A 482 4.41 -0.67 -3.86
C TRP A 482 3.99 0.21 -5.04
N THR A 483 3.69 1.49 -4.80
CA THR A 483 3.17 2.41 -5.82
C THR A 483 4.26 2.87 -6.76
N PHE A 484 5.44 3.19 -6.24
CA PHE A 484 6.58 3.64 -7.03
C PHE A 484 7.56 2.52 -7.37
N GLY A 485 7.26 1.29 -6.94
CA GLY A 485 8.09 0.12 -7.16
C GLY A 485 9.53 0.37 -6.75
N THR A 486 9.70 0.70 -5.46
CA THR A 486 10.99 1.09 -4.91
C THR A 486 11.20 0.47 -3.52
N ILE A 487 12.37 -0.10 -3.31
CA ILE A 487 12.90 -0.37 -1.97
C ILE A 487 13.85 0.78 -1.66
N TYR A 488 13.58 1.51 -0.58
CA TYR A 488 14.47 2.56 -0.08
C TYR A 488 15.35 2.03 1.04
N ALA A 489 16.62 2.43 1.06
CA ALA A 489 17.46 2.35 2.25
C ALA A 489 17.40 3.69 2.99
N VAL A 490 16.90 3.70 4.22
CA VAL A 490 16.79 4.87 5.09
C VAL A 490 17.95 4.86 6.09
N HIS A 491 18.82 5.84 5.98
CA HIS A 491 20.00 6.02 6.83
C HIS A 491 19.63 6.90 8.02
N LEU A 492 19.33 6.27 9.16
CA LEU A 492 18.90 6.95 10.37
C LEU A 492 20.09 7.57 11.12
N THR A 493 19.94 8.84 11.48
CA THR A 493 20.90 9.60 12.29
C THR A 493 20.28 9.89 13.66
N PRO A 494 20.95 9.54 14.78
CA PRO A 494 20.47 9.92 16.11
C PRO A 494 20.28 11.43 16.24
N ASP A 495 19.10 11.85 16.68
CA ASP A 495 18.75 13.24 16.99
C ASP A 495 18.06 13.29 18.36
N GLY A 496 18.82 13.73 19.36
CA GLY A 496 18.36 13.72 20.75
C GLY A 496 18.05 12.31 21.26
N ALA A 497 16.88 12.13 21.89
CA ALA A 497 16.35 10.82 22.31
C ALA A 497 15.60 10.07 21.20
N SER A 498 15.72 10.52 19.94
CA SER A 498 15.08 9.97 18.75
C SER A 498 16.05 9.92 17.57
N TYR A 499 15.52 9.92 16.34
CA TYR A 499 16.23 9.83 15.08
C TYR A 499 15.62 10.78 14.06
N THR A 500 16.48 11.30 13.21
CA THR A 500 16.14 11.82 11.86
C THR A 500 16.73 10.86 10.83
N GLY A 501 16.57 11.11 9.53
CA GLY A 501 17.22 10.30 8.52
C GLY A 501 17.28 10.92 7.13
N THR A 502 18.02 10.26 6.26
CA THR A 502 17.99 10.46 4.81
C THR A 502 17.58 9.16 4.14
N ARG A 503 17.13 9.23 2.89
CA ARG A 503 16.78 8.05 2.10
C ARG A 503 17.66 7.94 0.86
N GLU A 504 17.78 6.72 0.40
CA GLU A 504 18.46 6.32 -0.83
C GLU A 504 17.57 5.33 -1.56
N THR A 505 17.40 5.48 -2.88
CA THR A 505 16.77 4.45 -3.71
C THR A 505 17.71 3.25 -3.77
N PHE A 506 17.34 2.13 -3.15
CA PHE A 506 18.18 0.94 -3.08
C PHE A 506 17.90 -0.01 -4.23
N ILE A 507 16.63 -0.32 -4.51
CA ILE A 507 16.19 -1.09 -5.67
C ILE A 507 14.98 -0.41 -6.29
N SER A 508 14.91 -0.34 -7.61
CA SER A 508 13.70 0.10 -8.32
C SER A 508 13.47 -0.64 -9.65
N GLY A 509 12.22 -0.69 -10.09
CA GLY A 509 11.82 -1.32 -11.36
C GLY A 509 10.41 -0.89 -11.81
N LYS A 510 10.00 -1.29 -13.01
CA LYS A 510 8.66 -0.97 -13.56
C LYS A 510 8.13 -2.08 -14.49
N PRO A 511 6.99 -2.74 -14.17
CA PRO A 511 6.29 -2.73 -12.88
C PRO A 511 7.11 -3.47 -11.80
N PHE A 512 7.09 -3.00 -10.55
CA PHE A 512 7.81 -3.63 -9.44
C PHE A 512 7.00 -3.55 -8.13
N PRO A 513 5.86 -4.27 -8.04
CA PRO A 513 4.98 -4.21 -6.87
C PRO A 513 5.60 -4.98 -5.68
N VAL A 514 6.63 -4.42 -5.06
CA VAL A 514 7.35 -5.06 -3.93
C VAL A 514 6.42 -5.23 -2.71
N THR A 515 6.41 -6.42 -2.13
CA THR A 515 5.47 -6.77 -1.05
C THR A 515 6.15 -6.97 0.29
N ASP A 516 7.18 -7.80 0.39
CA ASP A 516 7.86 -8.04 1.66
C ASP A 516 9.33 -8.42 1.47
N LEU A 517 10.13 -8.32 2.53
CA LEU A 517 11.54 -8.73 2.53
C LEU A 517 11.99 -9.29 3.88
N VAL A 518 13.05 -10.11 3.85
CA VAL A 518 13.73 -10.62 5.05
C VAL A 518 15.25 -10.61 4.83
N PHE A 519 15.99 -10.27 5.87
CA PHE A 519 17.43 -10.52 5.92
C PHE A 519 17.66 -11.91 6.52
N HIS A 520 18.07 -12.83 5.66
CA HIS A 520 18.19 -14.24 5.97
C HIS A 520 19.51 -14.54 6.69
N SER A 521 19.57 -15.62 7.46
CA SER A 521 20.76 -16.05 8.21
C SER A 521 22.00 -16.34 7.36
N ASP A 522 21.87 -16.54 6.04
CA ASP A 522 23.00 -16.63 5.09
C ASP A 522 23.64 -15.26 4.78
N GLY A 523 23.07 -14.18 5.33
CA GLY A 523 23.52 -12.81 5.18
C GLY A 523 23.04 -12.11 3.91
N ALA A 524 22.15 -12.72 3.12
CA ALA A 524 21.53 -12.08 1.96
C ALA A 524 20.15 -11.46 2.30
N MET A 525 19.73 -10.49 1.48
CA MET A 525 18.34 -10.02 1.48
C MET A 525 17.52 -10.89 0.54
N TYR A 526 16.35 -11.35 0.98
CA TYR A 526 15.35 -11.97 0.13
C TYR A 526 14.12 -11.09 0.09
N PHE A 527 13.52 -10.88 -1.08
CA PHE A 527 12.30 -10.07 -1.19
C PHE A 527 11.33 -10.66 -2.22
N ALA A 528 10.04 -10.39 -2.02
CA ALA A 528 8.97 -10.76 -2.93
C ALA A 528 8.38 -9.52 -3.64
N ILE A 529 7.88 -9.75 -4.85
CA ILE A 529 6.93 -8.85 -5.53
C ILE A 529 5.56 -9.53 -5.61
N GLY A 530 4.49 -8.77 -5.77
CA GLY A 530 3.14 -9.29 -5.98
C GLY A 530 2.05 -8.44 -5.30
N GLY A 531 1.12 -9.13 -4.65
CA GLY A 531 -0.06 -8.53 -4.04
C GLY A 531 -1.16 -8.20 -5.05
N ARG A 532 -2.39 -8.10 -4.58
CA ARG A 532 -3.62 -7.88 -5.36
C ARG A 532 -3.76 -8.82 -6.56
N ARG A 533 -3.35 -10.08 -6.37
CA ARG A 533 -3.29 -11.13 -7.40
C ARG A 533 -2.37 -10.79 -8.58
N THR A 534 -1.46 -9.82 -8.49
CA THR A 534 -0.47 -9.57 -9.55
C THR A 534 0.56 -10.70 -9.61
N GLN A 535 1.33 -10.79 -10.71
CA GLN A 535 2.40 -11.78 -10.85
C GLN A 535 3.41 -11.62 -9.71
N SER A 536 3.73 -12.72 -9.03
CA SER A 536 4.66 -12.75 -7.91
C SER A 536 5.97 -13.43 -8.29
N ALA A 537 7.05 -13.03 -7.63
CA ALA A 537 8.38 -13.61 -7.80
C ALA A 537 9.23 -13.37 -6.53
N LEU A 538 10.17 -14.28 -6.28
CA LEU A 538 11.13 -14.24 -5.18
C LEU A 538 12.53 -13.94 -5.71
N TYR A 539 13.19 -12.96 -5.09
CA TYR A 539 14.53 -12.53 -5.42
C TYR A 539 15.47 -12.65 -4.23
N ARG A 540 16.75 -12.76 -4.52
CA ARG A 540 17.85 -12.67 -3.56
C ARG A 540 18.82 -11.56 -3.96
N VAL A 541 19.31 -10.80 -2.99
CA VAL A 541 20.28 -9.71 -3.18
C VAL A 541 21.50 -9.95 -2.31
N THR A 542 22.68 -9.87 -2.93
CA THR A 542 23.98 -10.04 -2.28
C THR A 542 24.89 -8.87 -2.59
N TRP A 543 25.82 -8.58 -1.67
CA TRP A 543 26.93 -7.67 -1.92
C TRP A 543 27.96 -8.33 -2.85
N ALA A 544 28.28 -7.68 -3.95
CA ALA A 544 29.22 -8.15 -4.97
C ALA A 544 30.57 -7.42 -4.95
N GLY A 545 30.75 -6.47 -4.03
CA GLY A 545 31.96 -5.65 -3.92
C GLY A 545 31.81 -4.23 -4.48
N GLY A 546 32.73 -3.35 -4.12
CA GLY A 546 32.72 -1.93 -4.47
C GLY A 546 33.28 -1.07 -3.34
N ASP A 547 33.69 0.16 -3.67
CA ASP A 547 34.19 1.10 -2.66
C ASP A 547 33.01 1.79 -1.97
N ILE A 548 32.90 1.61 -0.67
CA ILE A 548 31.93 2.31 0.17
C ILE A 548 32.68 3.05 1.27
N GLU A 549 32.47 4.35 1.31
CA GLU A 549 32.92 5.18 2.41
C GLU A 549 32.07 4.87 3.65
N GLU A 550 32.65 4.16 4.61
CA GLU A 550 32.07 3.93 5.93
C GLU A 550 32.47 5.07 6.86
N LYS A 551 31.49 5.62 7.59
CA LYS A 551 31.72 6.69 8.57
C LYS A 551 31.53 6.17 9.98
N ASP A 552 32.52 6.39 10.83
CA ASP A 552 32.44 6.05 12.24
C ASP A 552 31.36 6.85 12.98
N ALA A 553 30.85 6.26 14.06
CA ALA A 553 29.87 6.91 14.92
C ALA A 553 30.46 8.16 15.63
N ALA A 554 29.98 9.34 15.23
CA ALA A 554 30.39 10.62 15.80
C ALA A 554 30.01 10.77 17.30
N GLN A 555 30.66 11.71 17.99
CA GLN A 555 30.37 12.07 19.39
C GLN A 555 28.87 12.39 19.64
N ALA A 556 28.17 12.95 18.66
CA ALA A 556 26.72 13.18 18.70
C ALA A 556 25.91 11.89 19.00
N GLY A 557 26.38 10.73 18.53
CA GLY A 557 25.77 9.44 18.82
C GLY A 557 25.84 9.05 20.31
N LYS A 558 26.93 9.41 21.01
CA LYS A 558 27.11 9.11 22.45
C LYS A 558 26.18 9.93 23.32
N ASP A 559 25.98 11.21 23.01
CA ASP A 559 25.06 12.07 23.77
C ASP A 559 23.60 11.69 23.50
N ALA A 560 23.27 11.35 22.26
CA ALA A 560 21.97 10.76 21.93
C ALA A 560 21.70 9.46 22.71
N ALA A 561 22.71 8.60 22.92
CA ALA A 561 22.55 7.39 23.72
C ALA A 561 22.20 7.67 25.20
N LYS A 562 22.79 8.71 25.81
CA LYS A 562 22.44 9.14 27.18
C LYS A 562 20.98 9.61 27.25
N LEU A 563 20.53 10.35 26.24
CA LEU A 563 19.15 10.83 26.14
C LEU A 563 18.16 9.68 25.91
N ARG A 564 18.44 8.73 25.01
CA ARG A 564 17.61 7.50 24.87
C ARG A 564 17.51 6.73 26.19
N LYS A 565 18.63 6.59 26.93
CA LYS A 565 18.62 5.96 28.25
C LYS A 565 17.77 6.74 29.27
N LEU A 566 17.78 8.07 29.23
CA LEU A 566 16.90 8.89 30.06
C LEU A 566 15.43 8.71 29.68
N ARG A 567 15.10 8.74 28.38
CA ARG A 567 13.75 8.50 27.85
C ARG A 567 13.22 7.16 28.37
N LYS A 568 13.98 6.07 28.16
CA LYS A 568 13.61 4.72 28.62
C LYS A 568 13.41 4.64 30.14
N ARG A 569 14.17 5.38 30.95
CA ARG A 569 13.93 5.46 32.42
C ARG A 569 12.60 6.13 32.78
N LEU A 570 12.14 7.09 31.99
CA LEU A 570 10.84 7.74 32.19
C LEU A 570 9.69 6.84 31.71
N GLU A 571 9.88 6.16 30.57
CA GLU A 571 8.91 5.24 29.97
C GLU A 571 8.52 4.07 30.88
N VAL A 572 9.39 3.71 31.82
CA VAL A 572 9.12 2.72 32.87
C VAL A 572 7.87 3.08 33.70
N PHE A 573 7.48 4.35 33.80
CA PHE A 573 6.28 4.78 34.53
C PHE A 573 5.01 4.80 33.68
N HIS A 574 5.10 4.63 32.36
CA HIS A 574 3.94 4.75 31.46
C HIS A 574 2.94 3.62 31.70
N GLY A 575 1.64 3.94 31.70
CA GLY A 575 0.56 2.97 31.83
C GLY A 575 0.37 2.36 33.23
N ARG A 576 1.03 2.90 34.27
CA ARG A 576 0.87 2.43 35.66
C ARG A 576 1.02 3.55 36.68
N ARG A 577 0.44 3.35 37.87
CA ARG A 577 0.64 4.23 39.03
C ARG A 577 1.93 3.85 39.76
N ASP A 578 2.72 4.86 40.12
CA ASP A 578 3.96 4.69 40.87
C ASP A 578 4.29 5.97 41.66
N SER A 579 4.41 5.85 42.99
CA SER A 579 4.75 6.95 43.90
C SER A 579 6.04 7.72 43.56
N LYS A 580 6.96 7.11 42.79
CA LYS A 580 8.22 7.74 42.36
C LYS A 580 8.10 8.50 41.04
N ALA A 581 7.03 8.27 40.27
CA ALA A 581 6.89 8.79 38.91
C ALA A 581 6.92 10.32 38.85
N VAL A 582 6.12 11.00 39.68
CA VAL A 582 6.07 12.47 39.70
C VAL A 582 7.44 13.05 40.02
N THR A 583 8.11 12.56 41.07
CA THR A 583 9.44 13.05 41.47
C THR A 583 10.48 12.82 40.38
N ALA A 584 10.46 11.66 39.71
CA ALA A 584 11.40 11.33 38.65
C ALA A 584 11.15 12.17 37.37
N ALA A 585 9.89 12.33 36.98
CA ALA A 585 9.51 12.89 35.68
C ALA A 585 9.33 14.42 35.69
N PHE A 586 8.84 15.02 36.79
CA PHE A 586 8.43 16.44 36.79
C PHE A 586 9.55 17.40 36.36
N LYS A 587 10.79 17.15 36.80
CA LYS A 587 11.97 17.96 36.43
C LYS A 587 12.31 17.92 34.93
N HIS A 588 11.74 16.98 34.18
CA HIS A 588 11.98 16.78 32.76
C HIS A 588 10.86 17.33 31.87
N LEU A 589 9.77 17.86 32.42
CA LEU A 589 8.71 18.54 31.65
C LEU A 589 9.24 19.77 30.89
N GLY A 590 10.28 20.42 31.40
CA GLY A 590 10.95 21.55 30.76
C GLY A 590 12.20 21.20 29.95
N HIS A 591 12.44 19.92 29.63
CA HIS A 591 13.66 19.49 28.95
C HIS A 591 13.74 20.01 27.50
N ARG A 592 14.94 20.28 26.96
CA ARG A 592 15.08 20.78 25.57
C ARG A 592 14.68 19.75 24.52
N ASP A 593 15.04 18.50 24.74
CA ASP A 593 14.64 17.36 23.92
C ASP A 593 13.14 17.06 24.06
N ARG A 594 12.44 17.01 22.93
CA ARG A 594 10.98 16.81 22.86
C ARG A 594 10.54 15.41 23.31
N PHE A 595 11.29 14.37 22.96
CA PHE A 595 10.95 13.00 23.34
C PHE A 595 11.13 12.78 24.85
N ILE A 596 12.09 13.47 25.47
CA ILE A 596 12.21 13.52 26.94
C ILE A 596 11.01 14.25 27.57
N ARG A 597 10.61 15.43 27.05
CA ARG A 597 9.42 16.13 27.55
C ARG A 597 8.16 15.27 27.41
N TYR A 598 8.00 14.61 26.27
CA TYR A 598 6.86 13.73 25.99
C TYR A 598 6.81 12.56 26.98
N ALA A 599 7.92 11.83 27.16
CA ALA A 599 7.98 10.73 28.11
C ALA A 599 7.73 11.19 29.56
N ALA A 600 8.29 12.35 29.95
CA ALA A 600 8.00 12.94 31.25
C ALA A 600 6.51 13.27 31.43
N ARG A 601 5.86 13.81 30.39
CA ARG A 601 4.43 14.14 30.40
C ARG A 601 3.57 12.88 30.56
N ILE A 602 3.79 11.85 29.73
CA ILE A 602 3.03 10.60 29.81
C ILE A 602 3.22 9.92 31.18
N ALA A 603 4.42 9.96 31.74
CA ALA A 603 4.70 9.43 33.08
C ALA A 603 3.84 10.08 34.18
N ILE A 604 3.62 11.41 34.13
CA ILE A 604 2.81 12.13 35.13
C ILE A 604 1.29 12.07 34.87
N GLU A 605 0.86 12.00 33.60
CA GLU A 605 -0.57 11.88 33.23
C GLU A 605 -1.21 10.61 33.82
N GLY A 606 -0.41 9.56 34.05
CA GLY A 606 -0.87 8.32 34.71
C GLY A 606 -0.99 8.40 36.24
N GLN A 607 -0.58 9.51 36.87
CA GLN A 607 -0.50 9.66 38.33
C GLN A 607 -1.63 10.54 38.89
N PRO A 608 -1.98 10.42 40.18
CA PRO A 608 -2.97 11.29 40.80
C PRO A 608 -2.63 12.78 40.64
N VAL A 609 -3.56 13.55 40.08
CA VAL A 609 -3.38 14.98 39.77
C VAL A 609 -2.98 15.81 40.99
N SER A 610 -3.51 15.46 42.17
CA SER A 610 -3.20 16.12 43.45
C SER A 610 -1.72 16.10 43.82
N GLU A 611 -0.92 15.17 43.28
CA GLU A 611 0.53 15.08 43.56
C GLU A 611 1.37 16.12 42.79
N TRP A 612 0.83 16.69 41.70
CA TRP A 612 1.62 17.48 40.76
C TRP A 612 0.96 18.75 40.22
N GLU A 613 -0.35 18.94 40.39
CA GLU A 613 -1.08 20.14 39.95
C GLU A 613 -0.48 21.44 40.50
N THR A 614 -0.33 21.54 41.82
CA THR A 614 0.26 22.72 42.47
C THR A 614 1.70 22.97 42.00
N LYS A 615 2.43 21.91 41.66
CA LYS A 615 3.79 22.04 41.11
C LYS A 615 3.78 22.71 39.73
N VAL A 616 2.81 22.38 38.87
CA VAL A 616 2.65 23.03 37.56
C VAL A 616 2.26 24.49 37.73
N LEU A 617 1.29 24.79 38.60
CA LEU A 617 0.86 26.17 38.87
C LEU A 617 1.98 27.04 39.46
N ASN A 618 2.89 26.45 40.22
CA ASN A 618 4.06 27.14 40.79
C ASN A 618 5.31 27.11 39.90
N ALA A 619 5.29 26.41 38.76
CA ALA A 619 6.43 26.33 37.86
C ALA A 619 6.80 27.71 37.28
N LYS A 620 8.09 27.95 37.04
CA LYS A 620 8.59 29.21 36.47
C LYS A 620 9.11 29.08 35.03
N ASN A 621 9.55 27.88 34.66
CA ASN A 621 10.08 27.60 33.32
C ASN A 621 8.91 27.44 32.33
N ALA A 622 8.96 28.16 31.19
CA ALA A 622 7.89 28.16 30.21
C ALA A 622 7.55 26.77 29.65
N ASP A 623 8.56 25.95 29.32
CA ASP A 623 8.35 24.59 28.80
C ASP A 623 7.68 23.67 29.83
N THR A 624 8.05 23.81 31.11
CA THR A 624 7.43 23.09 32.23
C THR A 624 5.97 23.50 32.40
N ILE A 625 5.68 24.80 32.32
CA ILE A 625 4.33 25.34 32.42
C ILE A 625 3.46 24.83 31.26
N ILE A 626 3.93 24.96 30.01
CA ILE A 626 3.18 24.57 28.81
C ILE A 626 2.95 23.04 28.80
N THR A 627 4.00 22.25 29.02
CA THR A 627 3.90 20.77 29.02
C THR A 627 3.02 20.28 30.17
N GLY A 628 3.16 20.88 31.36
CA GLY A 628 2.29 20.59 32.50
C GLY A 628 0.84 20.99 32.27
N ALA A 629 0.59 22.09 31.55
CA ALA A 629 -0.77 22.50 31.18
C ALA A 629 -1.43 21.53 30.20
N VAL A 630 -0.68 20.99 29.23
CA VAL A 630 -1.15 19.91 28.35
C VAL A 630 -1.54 18.67 29.16
N ALA A 631 -0.71 18.28 30.14
CA ALA A 631 -1.01 17.15 31.03
C ALA A 631 -2.27 17.40 31.88
N LEU A 632 -2.39 18.60 32.47
CA LEU A 632 -3.55 18.98 33.30
C LEU A 632 -4.82 19.05 32.47
N ALA A 633 -4.77 19.59 31.25
CA ALA A 633 -5.93 19.63 30.37
C ALA A 633 -6.53 18.24 30.13
N ARG A 634 -5.70 17.19 30.11
CA ARG A 634 -6.13 15.80 29.85
C ARG A 634 -6.49 15.00 31.08
N SER A 635 -5.82 15.26 32.21
CA SER A 635 -5.93 14.42 33.41
C SER A 635 -6.68 15.11 34.55
N GLY A 636 -6.72 16.45 34.52
CA GLY A 636 -7.35 17.29 35.53
C GLY A 636 -8.85 17.43 35.32
N ASN A 637 -9.42 18.44 35.98
CA ASN A 637 -10.84 18.72 35.94
C ASN A 637 -11.11 20.23 35.76
N THR A 638 -12.37 20.57 35.51
CA THR A 638 -12.81 21.94 35.19
C THR A 638 -12.54 22.97 36.29
N SER A 639 -12.36 22.58 37.56
CA SER A 639 -12.12 23.55 38.65
C SER A 639 -10.75 24.22 38.56
N THR A 640 -9.81 23.65 37.81
CA THR A 640 -8.45 24.22 37.62
C THR A 640 -8.31 25.07 36.36
N ARG A 641 -9.32 25.07 35.48
CA ARG A 641 -9.28 25.72 34.16
C ARG A 641 -8.80 27.16 34.23
N ASP A 642 -9.45 28.00 35.02
CA ASP A 642 -9.19 29.44 35.03
C ASP A 642 -7.83 29.75 35.68
N ALA A 643 -7.40 28.97 36.67
CA ALA A 643 -6.06 29.07 37.26
C ALA A 643 -4.98 28.72 36.21
N LEU A 644 -5.23 27.68 35.41
CA LEU A 644 -4.31 27.25 34.36
C LEU A 644 -4.24 28.26 33.21
N LEU A 645 -5.38 28.81 32.77
CA LEU A 645 -5.44 29.87 31.76
C LEU A 645 -4.71 31.14 32.22
N ASN A 646 -4.91 31.56 33.48
CA ASN A 646 -4.14 32.67 34.06
C ASN A 646 -2.64 32.36 34.12
N LYS A 647 -2.27 31.11 34.42
CA LYS A 647 -0.87 30.68 34.44
C LYS A 647 -0.25 30.78 33.05
N LEU A 648 -0.92 30.33 32.00
CA LEU A 648 -0.46 30.47 30.62
C LEU A 648 -0.36 31.94 30.20
N LEU A 649 -1.32 32.79 30.58
CA LEU A 649 -1.29 34.24 30.31
C LEU A 649 -0.14 34.98 31.00
N SER A 650 0.42 34.42 32.08
CA SER A 650 1.57 35.01 32.78
C SER A 650 2.89 34.89 32.00
N LEU A 651 2.94 34.08 30.94
CA LEU A 651 4.12 33.92 30.11
C LEU A 651 4.39 35.17 29.26
N ASP A 652 5.63 35.63 29.27
CA ASP A 652 6.08 36.73 28.43
C ASP A 652 6.23 36.27 26.97
N LEU A 653 5.20 36.55 26.16
CA LEU A 653 5.11 36.14 24.76
C LEU A 653 6.27 36.66 23.89
N ALA A 654 6.92 37.77 24.27
CA ALA A 654 8.06 38.31 23.52
C ALA A 654 9.32 37.44 23.69
N LYS A 655 9.42 36.71 24.80
CA LYS A 655 10.57 35.82 25.11
C LYS A 655 10.38 34.38 24.62
N LEU A 656 9.18 34.01 24.20
CA LEU A 656 8.90 32.64 23.74
C LEU A 656 9.40 32.44 22.30
N SER A 657 10.05 31.30 22.07
CA SER A 657 10.36 30.84 20.71
C SER A 657 9.08 30.51 19.95
N GLU A 658 9.15 30.45 18.62
CA GLU A 658 8.00 30.07 17.79
C GLU A 658 7.46 28.68 18.16
N ARG A 659 8.35 27.71 18.44
CA ARG A 659 7.97 26.40 18.98
C ARG A 659 7.13 26.53 20.25
N GLN A 660 7.59 27.32 21.21
CA GLN A 660 6.87 27.52 22.47
C GLN A 660 5.52 28.20 22.26
N LYS A 661 5.41 29.12 21.30
CA LYS A 661 4.12 29.74 20.94
C LYS A 661 3.14 28.74 20.34
N LEU A 662 3.61 27.83 19.47
CA LEU A 662 2.80 26.73 18.94
C LEU A 662 2.34 25.77 20.05
N GLU A 663 3.27 25.33 20.90
CA GLU A 663 2.96 24.45 22.04
C GLU A 663 2.00 25.13 23.04
N LEU A 664 2.15 26.44 23.26
CA LEU A 664 1.25 27.27 24.08
C LEU A 664 -0.16 27.36 23.46
N SER A 665 -0.26 27.61 22.16
CA SER A 665 -1.54 27.62 21.44
C SER A 665 -2.27 26.28 21.57
N ARG A 666 -1.54 25.17 21.44
CA ARG A 666 -2.11 23.83 21.67
C ARG A 666 -2.55 23.62 23.12
N ALA A 667 -1.80 24.13 24.10
CA ALA A 667 -2.22 24.08 25.51
C ALA A 667 -3.52 24.83 25.75
N TYR A 668 -3.69 26.05 25.19
CA TYR A 668 -4.96 26.76 25.24
C TYR A 668 -6.09 25.97 24.59
N ALA A 669 -5.86 25.45 23.38
CA ALA A 669 -6.85 24.67 22.66
C ALA A 669 -7.32 23.46 23.48
N LEU A 670 -6.38 22.68 24.06
CA LEU A 670 -6.71 21.52 24.89
C LEU A 670 -7.49 21.88 26.14
N ILE A 671 -7.16 23.00 26.80
CA ILE A 671 -7.92 23.48 27.95
C ILE A 671 -9.36 23.79 27.52
N PHE A 672 -9.56 24.48 26.39
CA PHE A 672 -10.91 24.77 25.89
C PHE A 672 -11.68 23.50 25.51
N ILE A 673 -11.02 22.55 24.85
CA ILE A 673 -11.63 21.29 24.42
C ILE A 673 -12.06 20.43 25.62
N ARG A 674 -11.19 20.30 26.63
CA ARG A 674 -11.37 19.35 27.73
C ARG A 674 -12.01 19.94 28.98
N MET A 675 -11.83 21.24 29.21
CA MET A 675 -12.29 21.92 30.41
C MET A 675 -13.33 23.02 30.11
N GLY A 676 -13.61 23.28 28.83
CA GLY A 676 -14.58 24.28 28.37
C GLY A 676 -14.03 25.71 28.29
N GLU A 677 -14.90 26.64 27.90
CA GLU A 677 -14.59 28.08 27.82
C GLU A 677 -14.28 28.68 29.21
N PRO A 678 -13.45 29.75 29.31
CA PRO A 678 -13.24 30.48 30.56
C PRO A 678 -14.58 30.96 31.14
N ALA A 679 -14.80 30.74 32.44
CA ALA A 679 -16.05 31.18 33.10
C ALA A 679 -16.08 32.69 33.31
N ASP A 680 -14.93 33.29 33.60
CA ASP A 680 -14.80 34.73 33.76
C ASP A 680 -14.70 35.46 32.40
N LYS A 681 -15.66 36.36 32.14
CA LYS A 681 -15.68 37.21 30.94
C LYS A 681 -14.46 38.14 30.85
N ASN A 682 -13.91 38.58 31.98
CA ASN A 682 -12.70 39.41 31.99
C ASN A 682 -11.47 38.60 31.58
N LEU A 683 -11.36 37.36 32.07
CA LEU A 683 -10.34 36.42 31.61
C LEU A 683 -10.49 36.13 30.11
N ALA A 684 -11.69 35.87 29.62
CA ALA A 684 -11.96 35.68 28.18
C ALA A 684 -11.48 36.88 27.36
N LYS A 685 -11.79 38.11 27.80
CA LYS A 685 -11.33 39.35 27.14
C LYS A 685 -9.81 39.47 27.12
N ARG A 686 -9.13 39.18 28.24
CA ARG A 686 -7.66 39.18 28.34
C ARG A 686 -7.02 38.15 27.41
N LEU A 687 -7.60 36.95 27.31
CA LEU A 687 -7.16 35.91 26.38
C LEU A 687 -7.27 36.39 24.93
N VAL A 688 -8.42 36.93 24.54
CA VAL A 688 -8.63 37.50 23.19
C VAL A 688 -7.61 38.60 22.90
N THR A 689 -7.43 39.57 23.80
CA THR A 689 -6.45 40.65 23.62
C THR A 689 -5.03 40.12 23.47
N SER A 690 -4.63 39.14 24.30
CA SER A 690 -3.30 38.55 24.25
C SER A 690 -3.04 37.81 22.94
N LEU A 691 -3.95 36.91 22.54
CA LEU A 691 -3.82 36.12 21.31
C LEU A 691 -3.94 36.99 20.05
N ASP A 692 -4.86 37.95 20.02
CA ASP A 692 -5.06 38.84 18.88
C ASP A 692 -3.86 39.77 18.64
N SER A 693 -3.13 40.14 19.71
CA SER A 693 -1.88 40.92 19.60
C SER A 693 -0.77 40.18 18.85
N GLN A 694 -0.83 38.85 18.81
CA GLN A 694 0.14 38.01 18.09
C GLN A 694 -0.30 37.70 16.66
N TYR A 695 -1.51 38.09 16.26
CA TYR A 695 -2.11 37.75 14.97
C TYR A 695 -2.22 38.98 14.05
N PRO A 696 -1.67 38.96 12.82
CA PRO A 696 -0.90 37.88 12.22
C PRO A 696 0.52 37.76 12.80
N ALA A 697 0.98 36.53 12.97
CA ALA A 697 2.34 36.15 13.31
C ALA A 697 3.22 36.06 12.05
N LYS A 698 4.54 36.00 12.24
CA LYS A 698 5.51 35.76 11.15
C LYS A 698 5.38 34.37 10.54
N GLY A 699 5.20 33.36 11.39
CA GLY A 699 5.14 31.95 11.00
C GLY A 699 3.75 31.51 10.57
N ALA A 700 3.67 30.78 9.46
CA ALA A 700 2.40 30.35 8.90
C ALA A 700 1.66 29.33 9.80
N ASP A 701 2.38 28.42 10.45
CA ASP A 701 1.78 27.46 11.38
C ASP A 701 1.22 28.15 12.63
N LEU A 702 1.91 29.18 13.15
CA LEU A 702 1.37 29.94 14.29
C LEU A 702 0.10 30.71 13.88
N ASN A 703 0.04 31.22 12.65
CA ASN A 703 -1.18 31.83 12.12
C ASN A 703 -2.34 30.84 12.02
N ARG A 704 -2.10 29.58 11.63
CA ARG A 704 -3.12 28.53 11.64
C ARG A 704 -3.69 28.31 13.04
N GLU A 705 -2.83 28.20 14.03
CA GLU A 705 -3.26 27.98 15.42
C GLU A 705 -4.00 29.20 16.00
N LEU A 706 -3.47 30.41 15.79
CA LEU A 706 -4.10 31.65 16.25
C LEU A 706 -5.46 31.88 15.57
N SER A 707 -5.58 31.60 14.27
CA SER A 707 -6.85 31.72 13.55
C SER A 707 -7.93 30.84 14.15
N GLN A 708 -7.61 29.58 14.51
CA GLN A 708 -8.56 28.66 15.13
C GLN A 708 -8.98 29.12 16.54
N LEU A 709 -8.00 29.50 17.37
CA LEU A 709 -8.27 30.01 18.72
C LEU A 709 -9.13 31.28 18.71
N LEU A 710 -8.81 32.23 17.83
CA LEU A 710 -9.53 33.49 17.72
C LEU A 710 -10.93 33.32 17.09
N VAL A 711 -11.10 32.37 16.17
CA VAL A 711 -12.42 31.96 15.69
C VAL A 711 -13.25 31.36 16.81
N PHE A 712 -12.68 30.42 17.57
CA PHE A 712 -13.36 29.78 18.72
C PHE A 712 -13.79 30.84 19.76
N LEU A 713 -12.89 31.76 20.11
CA LEU A 713 -13.14 32.85 21.05
C LEU A 713 -13.95 34.03 20.47
N LYS A 714 -14.33 33.96 19.18
CA LYS A 714 -15.13 34.98 18.48
C LYS A 714 -14.49 36.39 18.54
N ALA A 715 -13.17 36.47 18.34
CA ALA A 715 -12.44 37.72 18.42
C ALA A 715 -12.92 38.74 17.35
N PRO A 716 -13.18 40.02 17.68
CA PRO A 716 -13.81 40.98 16.76
C PRO A 716 -13.04 41.23 15.46
N THR A 717 -11.72 41.10 15.48
CA THR A 717 -10.80 41.42 14.38
C THR A 717 -10.43 40.20 13.53
N VAL A 718 -10.81 38.98 13.95
CA VAL A 718 -10.31 37.73 13.33
C VAL A 718 -10.69 37.61 11.86
N ILE A 719 -11.91 37.97 11.49
CA ILE A 719 -12.38 37.90 10.09
C ILE A 719 -11.53 38.79 9.20
N GLY A 720 -11.39 40.07 9.57
CA GLY A 720 -10.63 41.05 8.78
C GLY A 720 -9.16 40.66 8.63
N LYS A 721 -8.49 40.27 9.73
CA LYS A 721 -7.08 39.85 9.71
C LYS A 721 -6.86 38.58 8.90
N THR A 722 -7.76 37.60 9.03
CA THR A 722 -7.66 36.34 8.29
C THR A 722 -7.87 36.54 6.79
N LEU A 723 -8.85 37.36 6.39
CA LEU A 723 -9.05 37.70 4.97
C LEU A 723 -7.88 38.49 4.38
N ALA A 724 -7.25 39.37 5.15
CA ALA A 724 -6.04 40.06 4.71
C ALA A 724 -4.88 39.09 4.47
N MET A 725 -4.72 38.07 5.32
CA MET A 725 -3.74 37.01 5.07
C MET A 725 -4.09 36.14 3.88
N MET A 726 -5.38 35.91 3.59
CA MET A 726 -5.79 35.17 2.39
C MET A 726 -5.39 35.88 1.09
N ASP A 727 -5.13 37.19 1.11
CA ASP A 727 -4.57 37.92 -0.05
C ASP A 727 -3.06 37.71 -0.20
N THR A 728 -2.39 37.21 0.84
CA THR A 728 -0.94 36.99 0.81
C THR A 728 -0.61 35.61 0.26
N LYS A 729 0.36 35.55 -0.64
CA LYS A 729 0.89 34.27 -1.12
C LYS A 729 1.96 33.78 -0.16
N VAL A 730 1.71 32.63 0.45
CA VAL A 730 2.68 31.92 1.28
C VAL A 730 3.18 30.72 0.49
N GLU A 731 4.47 30.71 0.16
CA GLU A 731 5.10 29.55 -0.47
C GLU A 731 4.95 28.33 0.46
N SER A 732 4.47 27.23 -0.10
CA SER A 732 4.33 25.96 0.61
C SER A 732 5.18 24.92 -0.10
N SER A 733 6.07 24.26 0.63
CA SER A 733 6.85 23.14 0.13
C SER A 733 6.13 21.82 0.43
N MET A 734 6.21 20.88 -0.49
CA MET A 734 5.64 19.54 -0.35
C MET A 734 6.76 18.51 -0.43
N VAL A 735 6.78 17.56 0.50
CA VAL A 735 7.78 16.48 0.52
C VAL A 735 7.48 15.51 -0.63
N VAL A 736 8.45 15.34 -1.53
CA VAL A 736 8.28 14.50 -2.72
C VAL A 736 9.61 13.98 -3.24
N ASP A 737 9.59 12.76 -3.80
CA ASP A 737 10.70 12.17 -4.54
C ASP A 737 10.53 12.41 -6.04
N ARG A 738 11.23 13.40 -6.60
CA ARG A 738 11.09 13.75 -8.02
C ARG A 738 11.50 12.60 -8.95
N GLU A 739 12.54 11.84 -8.60
CA GLU A 739 12.97 10.70 -9.40
C GLU A 739 11.91 9.60 -9.40
N ALA A 740 11.30 9.31 -8.25
CA ALA A 740 10.19 8.36 -8.19
C ALA A 740 8.98 8.84 -9.01
N LEU A 741 8.66 10.15 -8.99
CA LEU A 741 7.61 10.71 -9.84
C LEU A 741 7.92 10.57 -11.34
N ASP A 742 9.20 10.62 -11.73
CA ASP A 742 9.63 10.45 -13.12
C ASP A 742 9.54 9.00 -13.60
N ARG A 743 9.73 8.02 -12.70
CA ARG A 743 9.52 6.60 -13.04
C ARG A 743 8.04 6.23 -13.18
N ASN A 744 7.13 6.99 -12.58
CA ASN A 744 5.69 6.71 -12.57
C ASN A 744 4.87 7.79 -13.30
N ASP A 745 4.67 7.61 -14.61
CA ASP A 745 3.98 8.58 -15.48
C ASP A 745 2.56 8.94 -15.03
N GLY A 746 1.87 8.04 -14.34
CA GLY A 746 0.52 8.34 -13.91
C GLY A 746 0.44 8.88 -12.49
N TYR A 747 0.83 8.12 -11.47
CA TYR A 747 0.63 8.56 -10.09
C TYR A 747 1.59 9.71 -9.80
N GLY A 748 2.83 9.60 -10.29
CA GLY A 748 3.77 10.70 -10.34
C GLY A 748 3.28 11.86 -11.21
N GLY A 749 2.65 11.59 -12.35
CA GLY A 749 2.02 12.59 -13.22
C GLY A 749 0.93 13.42 -12.52
N THR A 750 0.02 12.79 -11.79
CA THR A 750 -1.02 13.49 -11.00
C THR A 750 -0.40 14.40 -9.95
N ILE A 751 0.62 13.92 -9.23
CA ILE A 751 1.35 14.74 -8.25
C ILE A 751 2.10 15.88 -8.93
N LYS A 752 2.73 15.67 -10.09
CA LYS A 752 3.37 16.73 -10.89
C LYS A 752 2.40 17.82 -11.30
N LYS A 753 1.15 17.47 -11.67
CA LYS A 753 0.10 18.46 -11.97
C LYS A 753 -0.31 19.27 -10.75
N VAL A 754 -0.40 18.64 -9.59
CA VAL A 754 -0.63 19.37 -8.33
C VAL A 754 0.51 20.35 -8.09
N LEU A 755 1.77 19.90 -8.20
CA LEU A 755 2.94 20.76 -8.02
C LEU A 755 2.96 21.94 -9.01
N ALA A 756 2.57 21.72 -10.27
CA ALA A 756 2.52 22.76 -11.30
C ALA A 756 1.42 23.81 -11.10
N ASN A 757 0.35 23.49 -10.38
CA ASN A 757 -0.79 24.37 -10.11
C ASN A 757 -1.27 24.21 -8.66
N THR A 758 -0.34 24.40 -7.72
CA THR A 758 -0.52 24.06 -6.30
C THR A 758 -1.59 24.95 -5.65
N PRO A 759 -2.54 24.38 -4.87
CA PRO A 759 -3.47 25.18 -4.07
C PRO A 759 -2.77 26.04 -3.01
N GLU A 760 -3.35 27.19 -2.69
CA GLU A 760 -2.91 28.02 -1.58
C GLU A 760 -3.25 27.34 -0.24
N ILE A 761 -2.32 26.51 0.25
CA ILE A 761 -2.52 25.62 1.41
C ILE A 761 -3.00 26.42 2.63
N GLN A 762 -2.38 27.58 2.92
CA GLN A 762 -2.79 28.42 4.07
C GLN A 762 -4.24 28.90 3.96
N ASN A 763 -4.66 29.32 2.77
CA ASN A 763 -6.00 29.83 2.54
C ASN A 763 -7.06 28.75 2.77
N LEU A 764 -6.74 27.49 2.46
CA LEU A 764 -7.63 26.38 2.73
C LEU A 764 -7.85 26.16 4.24
N HIS A 765 -6.81 26.33 5.07
CA HIS A 765 -6.94 26.28 6.54
C HIS A 765 -7.79 27.43 7.08
N TYR A 766 -7.54 28.65 6.56
CA TYR A 766 -8.31 29.83 6.95
C TYR A 766 -9.77 29.69 6.55
N ALA A 767 -10.06 29.14 5.37
CA ALA A 767 -11.42 28.87 4.94
C ALA A 767 -12.12 27.82 5.81
N MET A 768 -11.40 26.74 6.15
CA MET A 768 -11.88 25.73 7.10
C MET A 768 -12.18 26.32 8.48
N SER A 769 -11.37 27.28 8.95
CA SER A 769 -11.56 27.93 10.25
C SER A 769 -12.74 28.91 10.21
N LEU A 770 -12.76 29.84 9.27
CA LEU A 770 -13.77 30.91 9.16
C LEU A 770 -15.18 30.39 8.91
N ARG A 771 -15.36 29.20 8.30
CA ARG A 771 -16.69 28.62 8.06
C ARG A 771 -17.51 28.43 9.33
N ASN A 772 -16.87 28.40 10.50
CA ASN A 772 -17.51 28.21 11.81
C ASN A 772 -18.11 29.51 12.39
N LEU A 773 -17.85 30.69 11.79
CA LEU A 773 -18.37 31.97 12.29
C LEU A 773 -19.71 32.34 11.65
N ARG A 774 -20.76 32.47 12.47
CA ARG A 774 -22.09 32.97 12.08
C ARG A 774 -22.19 34.49 12.11
N TYR A 775 -21.58 35.14 13.09
CA TYR A 775 -21.69 36.58 13.36
C TYR A 775 -20.33 37.29 13.24
N GLY A 776 -20.35 38.63 13.25
CA GLY A 776 -19.14 39.47 13.18
C GLY A 776 -18.66 39.82 11.76
N TRP A 777 -19.29 39.25 10.73
CA TRP A 777 -19.00 39.57 9.34
C TRP A 777 -19.53 40.95 8.95
N LYS A 778 -18.69 41.73 8.25
CA LYS A 778 -19.17 42.81 7.39
C LYS A 778 -19.58 42.24 6.02
N GLU A 779 -20.49 42.91 5.33
CA GLU A 779 -21.03 42.44 4.04
C GLU A 779 -19.92 42.28 2.98
N ASP A 780 -19.02 43.25 2.87
CA ASP A 780 -17.86 43.23 1.97
C ASP A 780 -16.90 42.07 2.29
N GLN A 781 -16.64 41.82 3.57
CA GLN A 781 -15.80 40.71 4.03
C GLN A 781 -16.41 39.36 3.65
N ARG A 782 -17.72 39.19 3.84
CA ARG A 782 -18.41 37.94 3.51
C ARG A 782 -18.40 37.71 2.00
N LYS A 783 -18.72 38.74 1.20
CA LYS A 783 -18.63 38.65 -0.27
C LYS A 783 -17.23 38.27 -0.74
N LYS A 784 -16.18 38.86 -0.14
CA LYS A 784 -14.79 38.52 -0.42
C LYS A 784 -14.45 37.07 -0.12
N TYR A 785 -14.86 36.57 1.05
CA TYR A 785 -14.68 35.17 1.43
C TYR A 785 -15.31 34.19 0.43
N PHE A 786 -16.54 34.47 0.00
CA PHE A 786 -17.23 33.63 -1.00
C PHE A 786 -16.61 33.75 -2.39
N ALA A 787 -16.17 34.94 -2.81
CA ALA A 787 -15.51 35.12 -4.11
C ALA A 787 -14.18 34.35 -4.24
N TRP A 788 -13.45 34.14 -3.13
CA TRP A 788 -12.18 33.39 -3.12
C TRP A 788 -12.34 31.94 -3.62
N TYR A 789 -13.48 31.29 -3.37
CA TYR A 789 -13.72 29.91 -3.81
C TYR A 789 -13.60 29.74 -5.32
N LYS A 790 -13.90 30.78 -6.11
CA LYS A 790 -13.75 30.75 -7.57
C LYS A 790 -12.30 30.58 -7.99
N ASP A 791 -11.38 31.30 -7.36
CA ASP A 791 -9.93 31.16 -7.61
C ASP A 791 -9.42 29.81 -7.10
N ALA A 792 -9.81 29.43 -5.88
CA ALA A 792 -9.44 28.15 -5.27
C ALA A 792 -9.86 26.94 -6.13
N ALA A 793 -11.04 27.01 -6.77
CA ALA A 793 -11.54 25.96 -7.66
C ALA A 793 -10.71 25.78 -8.95
N THR A 794 -9.87 26.75 -9.33
CA THR A 794 -8.96 26.64 -10.49
C THR A 794 -7.67 25.88 -10.18
N LYS A 795 -7.39 25.61 -8.90
CA LYS A 795 -6.15 24.97 -8.45
C LYS A 795 -6.22 23.44 -8.56
N SER A 796 -5.08 22.82 -8.76
CA SER A 796 -4.95 21.37 -8.88
C SER A 796 -4.60 20.76 -7.51
N GLY A 797 -5.60 20.40 -6.71
CA GLY A 797 -5.38 19.64 -5.47
C GLY A 797 -5.52 18.13 -5.65
N GLY A 798 -5.19 17.39 -4.59
CA GLY A 798 -5.47 15.96 -4.47
C GLY A 798 -6.96 15.65 -4.62
N VAL A 799 -7.29 14.36 -4.74
CA VAL A 799 -8.61 13.92 -5.17
C VAL A 799 -9.77 14.45 -4.29
N SER A 800 -9.55 14.65 -3.00
CA SER A 800 -10.53 15.17 -2.04
C SER A 800 -10.60 16.70 -1.97
N TYR A 801 -9.63 17.43 -2.55
CA TYR A 801 -9.51 18.90 -2.48
C TYR A 801 -10.82 19.62 -2.86
N GLY A 802 -11.36 19.32 -4.04
CA GLY A 802 -12.60 19.94 -4.49
C GLY A 802 -13.79 19.63 -3.58
N GLY A 803 -13.86 18.41 -3.05
CA GLY A 803 -14.89 18.04 -2.08
C GLY A 803 -14.80 18.84 -0.78
N PHE A 804 -13.59 19.16 -0.30
CA PHE A 804 -13.41 20.04 0.84
C PHE A 804 -13.89 21.46 0.55
N LEU A 805 -13.56 22.04 -0.61
CA LEU A 805 -14.06 23.36 -1.01
C LEU A 805 -15.59 23.42 -1.01
N LYS A 806 -16.26 22.44 -1.64
CA LYS A 806 -17.73 22.32 -1.67
C LYS A 806 -18.31 22.26 -0.26
N ASN A 807 -17.71 21.47 0.62
CA ASN A 807 -18.19 21.29 1.99
C ASN A 807 -17.99 22.56 2.83
N PHE A 808 -16.84 23.21 2.74
CA PHE A 808 -16.58 24.46 3.47
C PHE A 808 -17.53 25.57 3.03
N GLN A 809 -17.78 25.68 1.73
CA GLN A 809 -18.77 26.60 1.17
C GLN A 809 -20.16 26.32 1.71
N LYS A 810 -20.59 25.05 1.71
CA LYS A 810 -21.90 24.64 2.25
C LYS A 810 -22.07 25.05 3.71
N ASP A 811 -21.08 24.78 4.55
CA ASP A 811 -21.13 25.12 5.97
C ASP A 811 -21.14 26.64 6.19
N ALA A 812 -20.34 27.37 5.41
CA ALA A 812 -20.33 28.83 5.46
C ALA A 812 -21.66 29.44 5.01
N LEU A 813 -22.32 28.89 3.98
CA LEU A 813 -23.66 29.32 3.54
C LEU A 813 -24.71 29.03 4.62
N ALA A 814 -24.63 27.88 5.28
CA ALA A 814 -25.51 27.55 6.40
C ALA A 814 -25.39 28.57 7.54
N ASN A 815 -24.17 29.08 7.79
CA ASN A 815 -23.90 30.13 8.77
C ASN A 815 -24.21 31.55 8.28
N ALA A 816 -24.55 31.76 7.01
CA ALA A 816 -24.97 33.07 6.50
C ALA A 816 -26.45 33.37 6.80
N PRO A 817 -26.83 34.66 6.98
CA PRO A 817 -28.21 35.11 7.05
C PRO A 817 -29.02 34.67 5.84
N ALA A 818 -30.26 34.24 6.06
CA ALA A 818 -31.10 33.64 5.02
C ALA A 818 -31.30 34.56 3.80
N ASN A 819 -31.42 35.87 4.02
CA ASN A 819 -31.60 36.88 2.97
C ASN A 819 -30.36 37.12 2.10
N GLU A 820 -29.17 36.72 2.54
CA GLU A 820 -27.93 36.88 1.78
C GLU A 820 -27.52 35.63 1.00
N ARG A 821 -28.00 34.44 1.40
CA ARG A 821 -27.54 33.13 0.87
C ARG A 821 -27.58 33.05 -0.65
N ALA A 822 -28.70 33.45 -1.27
CA ALA A 822 -28.87 33.39 -2.73
C ALA A 822 -27.87 34.29 -3.48
N ALA A 823 -27.50 35.44 -2.91
CA ALA A 823 -26.51 36.34 -3.51
C ALA A 823 -25.09 35.78 -3.34
N LEU A 824 -24.77 35.21 -2.17
CA LEU A 824 -23.47 34.60 -1.89
C LEU A 824 -23.24 33.33 -2.73
N GLU A 825 -24.28 32.52 -2.93
CA GLU A 825 -24.23 31.34 -3.79
C GLU A 825 -23.89 31.71 -5.24
N LYS A 826 -24.46 32.81 -5.77
CA LYS A 826 -24.14 33.33 -7.10
C LYS A 826 -22.68 33.81 -7.25
N LEU A 827 -22.06 34.33 -6.18
CA LEU A 827 -20.66 34.77 -6.22
C LEU A 827 -19.67 33.63 -6.42
N VAL A 828 -20.06 32.43 -5.97
CA VAL A 828 -19.26 31.22 -6.15
C VAL A 828 -19.49 30.63 -7.56
N GLY A 829 -20.69 30.82 -8.12
CA GLY A 829 -21.08 30.28 -9.43
C GLY A 829 -21.26 28.76 -9.40
N ASP A 830 -21.28 28.11 -10.58
CA ASP A 830 -21.31 26.64 -10.70
C ASP A 830 -19.96 25.98 -10.31
N ALA A 831 -19.18 26.61 -9.44
CA ALA A 831 -18.14 25.95 -8.66
C ALA A 831 -18.70 24.89 -7.70
N SER A 832 -20.00 24.55 -7.84
CA SER A 832 -20.51 23.22 -7.57
C SER A 832 -19.64 22.22 -8.36
N LEU A 833 -18.66 21.64 -7.66
CA LEU A 833 -17.77 20.60 -8.19
C LEU A 833 -18.52 19.27 -8.44
N VAL A 834 -19.82 19.33 -8.70
CA VAL A 834 -20.61 18.21 -9.19
C VAL A 834 -20.18 18.00 -10.64
N TYR A 835 -19.17 17.15 -10.82
CA TYR A 835 -18.90 16.57 -12.12
C TYR A 835 -20.16 15.81 -12.54
N ARG A 836 -20.96 16.42 -13.40
CA ARG A 836 -21.99 15.73 -14.16
C ARG A 836 -21.30 15.24 -15.43
N PRO A 837 -21.10 13.93 -15.61
CA PRO A 837 -20.55 13.43 -16.85
C PRO A 837 -21.43 13.93 -18.00
N ALA A 838 -20.83 14.47 -19.06
CA ALA A 838 -21.55 14.61 -20.31
C ALA A 838 -22.10 13.23 -20.72
N ALA A 839 -23.25 13.20 -21.38
CA ALA A 839 -23.83 11.95 -21.85
C ALA A 839 -22.75 11.15 -22.63
N PRO A 840 -22.43 9.91 -22.19
CA PRO A 840 -21.34 9.15 -22.79
C PRO A 840 -21.66 8.87 -24.25
N PRO A 841 -20.67 8.96 -25.16
CA PRO A 841 -20.89 8.62 -26.56
C PRO A 841 -21.23 7.14 -26.69
N ALA A 842 -22.07 6.77 -27.65
CA ALA A 842 -22.34 5.36 -27.91
C ALA A 842 -21.07 4.66 -28.47
N PRO A 843 -20.79 3.40 -28.09
CA PRO A 843 -19.80 2.55 -28.76
C PRO A 843 -20.07 2.44 -30.28
N LYS A 844 -19.02 2.40 -31.11
CA LYS A 844 -19.17 2.24 -32.57
C LYS A 844 -19.54 0.80 -32.91
N GLY A 845 -18.97 -0.16 -32.20
CA GLY A 845 -19.26 -1.58 -32.39
C GLY A 845 -18.83 -2.13 -33.77
N PRO A 846 -19.22 -3.36 -34.10
CA PRO A 846 -19.96 -4.28 -33.23
C PRO A 846 -19.13 -4.70 -32.01
N GLY A 847 -19.81 -4.88 -30.88
CA GLY A 847 -19.22 -5.42 -29.66
C GLY A 847 -18.93 -6.92 -29.76
N GLN A 848 -18.11 -7.44 -28.85
CA GLN A 848 -17.84 -8.88 -28.72
C GLN A 848 -17.50 -9.26 -27.28
N LEU A 849 -17.61 -10.55 -26.97
CA LEU A 849 -17.07 -11.09 -25.72
C LEU A 849 -15.53 -11.13 -25.81
N TRP A 850 -14.89 -10.55 -24.81
CA TRP A 850 -13.43 -10.50 -24.70
C TRP A 850 -12.94 -11.59 -23.74
N GLU A 851 -12.14 -12.53 -24.24
CA GLU A 851 -11.45 -13.54 -23.42
C GLU A 851 -10.15 -12.96 -22.86
N LEU A 852 -9.90 -13.10 -21.55
CA LEU A 852 -8.81 -12.43 -20.83
C LEU A 852 -7.44 -12.57 -21.53
N GLU A 853 -6.96 -13.79 -21.74
CA GLU A 853 -5.61 -14.02 -22.25
C GLU A 853 -5.47 -13.55 -23.71
N LYS A 854 -6.35 -14.01 -24.61
CA LYS A 854 -6.37 -13.60 -26.03
C LYS A 854 -6.45 -12.09 -26.20
N THR A 855 -7.23 -11.43 -25.36
CA THR A 855 -7.44 -10.00 -25.46
C THR A 855 -6.25 -9.21 -24.90
N ALA A 856 -5.64 -9.66 -23.80
CA ALA A 856 -4.43 -9.03 -23.25
C ALA A 856 -3.27 -9.06 -24.27
N GLU A 857 -3.06 -10.19 -24.93
CA GLU A 857 -2.06 -10.31 -25.99
C GLU A 857 -2.38 -9.45 -27.21
N LEU A 858 -3.64 -9.45 -27.64
CA LEU A 858 -4.13 -8.61 -28.72
C LEU A 858 -3.79 -7.14 -28.42
N ILE A 859 -4.02 -6.70 -27.19
CA ILE A 859 -3.65 -5.37 -26.73
C ILE A 859 -2.14 -5.19 -26.82
N ASP A 860 -1.34 -6.02 -26.15
CA ASP A 860 0.12 -5.86 -26.11
C ASP A 860 0.79 -5.85 -27.49
N ALA A 861 0.34 -6.71 -28.40
CA ALA A 861 0.87 -6.79 -29.75
C ALA A 861 0.49 -5.60 -30.67
N ASN A 862 -0.46 -4.75 -30.26
CA ASN A 862 -1.03 -3.71 -31.13
C ASN A 862 -1.00 -2.32 -30.48
N MET A 863 0.00 -2.00 -29.65
CA MET A 863 0.08 -0.69 -28.97
C MET A 863 0.68 0.44 -29.79
N THR A 864 1.34 0.16 -30.92
CA THR A 864 1.93 1.20 -31.77
C THR A 864 0.91 1.74 -32.80
N GLY A 865 1.03 3.02 -33.14
CA GLY A 865 0.19 3.69 -34.15
C GLY A 865 -1.29 3.77 -33.76
N ARG A 866 -1.59 3.89 -32.47
CA ARG A 866 -2.97 3.97 -31.95
C ARG A 866 -3.55 5.38 -32.09
N ASN A 867 -4.85 5.54 -31.85
CA ASN A 867 -5.51 6.83 -31.95
C ASN A 867 -5.92 7.38 -30.58
N PHE A 868 -5.29 8.48 -30.16
CA PHE A 868 -5.55 9.12 -28.88
C PHE A 868 -7.01 9.57 -28.70
N ALA A 869 -7.56 10.26 -29.70
CA ALA A 869 -8.92 10.80 -29.63
C ALA A 869 -9.97 9.69 -29.58
N ASN A 870 -9.79 8.62 -30.36
CA ASN A 870 -10.67 7.45 -30.33
C ASN A 870 -10.53 6.68 -29.01
N GLY A 871 -9.34 6.65 -28.41
CA GLY A 871 -9.11 6.06 -27.09
C GLY A 871 -9.83 6.80 -25.97
N LYS A 872 -9.67 8.13 -25.92
CA LYS A 872 -10.42 9.00 -24.98
C LYS A 872 -11.94 8.86 -25.17
N ARG A 873 -12.41 8.80 -26.42
CA ARG A 873 -13.83 8.54 -26.71
C ARG A 873 -14.28 7.17 -26.20
N SER A 874 -13.50 6.13 -26.45
CA SER A 874 -13.83 4.75 -26.05
C SER A 874 -13.86 4.59 -24.53
N PHE A 875 -12.99 5.31 -23.81
CA PHE A 875 -13.02 5.40 -22.35
C PHE A 875 -14.33 5.99 -21.82
N ALA A 876 -14.86 7.02 -22.47
CA ALA A 876 -16.18 7.56 -22.13
C ALA A 876 -17.32 6.62 -22.57
N ALA A 877 -17.22 6.01 -23.76
CA ALA A 877 -18.25 5.11 -24.30
C ALA A 877 -18.45 3.83 -23.47
N ALA A 878 -17.37 3.31 -22.89
CA ALA A 878 -17.41 2.19 -21.95
C ALA A 878 -17.78 2.61 -20.51
N LEU A 879 -18.23 3.86 -20.30
CA LEU A 879 -18.62 4.43 -19.01
C LEU A 879 -17.50 4.56 -17.97
N CYS A 880 -16.23 4.32 -18.35
CA CYS A 880 -15.11 4.43 -17.41
C CYS A 880 -15.04 5.84 -16.81
N ALA A 881 -15.28 6.88 -17.63
CA ALA A 881 -15.28 8.28 -17.19
C ALA A 881 -16.40 8.64 -16.21
N SER A 882 -17.46 7.82 -16.10
CA SER A 882 -18.57 8.09 -15.17
C SER A 882 -18.18 7.80 -13.71
N CYS A 883 -17.29 6.83 -13.49
CA CYS A 883 -16.82 6.46 -12.15
C CYS A 883 -15.36 6.81 -11.89
N HIS A 884 -14.50 6.78 -12.91
CA HIS A 884 -13.07 6.95 -12.76
C HIS A 884 -12.58 8.32 -13.23
N ARG A 885 -11.60 8.86 -12.51
CA ARG A 885 -10.79 9.96 -13.02
C ARG A 885 -9.73 9.44 -13.97
N PHE A 886 -9.46 10.23 -14.99
CA PHE A 886 -8.36 10.03 -15.92
C PHE A 886 -7.87 11.40 -16.39
N ASP A 887 -6.57 11.65 -16.27
CA ASP A 887 -5.94 12.93 -16.64
C ASP A 887 -6.51 14.15 -15.88
N GLY A 888 -7.15 13.93 -14.71
CA GLY A 888 -7.83 14.96 -13.92
C GLY A 888 -9.29 15.21 -14.30
N GLN A 889 -9.84 14.48 -15.27
CA GLN A 889 -11.24 14.56 -15.71
C GLN A 889 -11.99 13.27 -15.35
N GLY A 890 -13.32 13.31 -15.19
CA GLY A 890 -14.12 12.11 -14.91
C GLY A 890 -14.67 12.00 -13.49
N GLY A 891 -15.34 10.89 -13.25
CA GLY A 891 -16.05 10.57 -12.02
C GLY A 891 -15.13 10.28 -10.84
N ALA A 892 -15.73 10.26 -9.67
CA ALA A 892 -15.04 10.23 -8.40
C ALA A 892 -15.35 8.96 -7.57
N THR A 893 -16.21 8.08 -8.07
CA THR A 893 -16.69 6.92 -7.31
C THR A 893 -15.71 5.75 -7.33
N GLY A 894 -14.86 5.66 -8.37
CA GLY A 894 -13.79 4.67 -8.53
C GLY A 894 -12.38 5.26 -8.41
N PRO A 895 -11.34 4.41 -8.51
CA PRO A 895 -9.95 4.85 -8.52
C PRO A 895 -9.58 5.73 -9.70
N ASP A 896 -8.59 6.59 -9.52
CA ASP A 896 -7.97 7.31 -10.63
C ASP A 896 -7.17 6.31 -11.49
N LEU A 897 -7.51 6.25 -12.78
CA LEU A 897 -6.94 5.30 -13.73
C LEU A 897 -5.79 5.89 -14.55
N THR A 898 -5.44 7.17 -14.38
CA THR A 898 -4.33 7.84 -15.10
C THR A 898 -3.02 7.06 -14.99
N SER A 899 -2.84 6.32 -13.89
CA SER A 899 -1.62 5.61 -13.53
C SER A 899 -1.72 4.11 -13.47
N VAL A 900 -2.82 3.57 -13.94
CA VAL A 900 -3.12 2.17 -13.68
C VAL A 900 -2.05 1.25 -14.33
N ALA A 901 -1.48 1.66 -15.47
CA ALA A 901 -0.46 0.91 -16.19
C ALA A 901 0.96 0.91 -15.58
N SER A 902 1.26 1.74 -14.57
CA SER A 902 2.56 1.67 -13.87
C SER A 902 2.60 0.58 -12.80
N ARG A 903 1.43 0.15 -12.33
CA ARG A 903 1.25 -0.80 -11.23
C ARG A 903 0.80 -2.18 -11.69
N PHE A 904 0.11 -2.23 -12.83
CA PHE A 904 -0.54 -3.43 -13.33
C PHE A 904 -0.10 -3.71 -14.76
N SER A 905 0.12 -4.98 -15.08
CA SER A 905 0.31 -5.42 -16.46
C SER A 905 -1.00 -5.26 -17.24
N THR A 906 -0.94 -5.32 -18.58
CA THR A 906 -2.13 -5.33 -19.45
C THR A 906 -3.12 -6.41 -19.05
N ARG A 907 -2.62 -7.60 -18.74
CA ARG A 907 -3.42 -8.74 -18.29
C ARG A 907 -4.10 -8.44 -16.97
N ASP A 908 -3.40 -7.87 -15.98
CA ASP A 908 -3.98 -7.54 -14.67
C ASP A 908 -5.06 -6.46 -14.78
N LEU A 909 -4.83 -5.44 -15.63
CA LEU A 909 -5.82 -4.41 -15.93
C LEU A 909 -7.07 -5.00 -16.57
N LEU A 910 -6.89 -5.88 -17.56
CA LEU A 910 -8.00 -6.50 -18.25
C LEU A 910 -8.76 -7.47 -17.33
N ASP A 911 -8.10 -8.25 -16.46
CA ASP A 911 -8.78 -9.10 -15.46
C ASP A 911 -9.65 -8.24 -14.54
N SER A 912 -9.13 -7.09 -14.10
CA SER A 912 -9.88 -6.14 -13.26
C SER A 912 -11.10 -5.55 -13.99
N ILE A 913 -11.01 -5.32 -15.30
CA ILE A 913 -12.13 -4.79 -16.11
C ILE A 913 -13.18 -5.87 -16.40
N LEU A 914 -12.74 -7.09 -16.74
CA LEU A 914 -13.62 -8.20 -17.09
C LEU A 914 -14.28 -8.82 -15.86
N LYS A 915 -13.58 -8.81 -14.71
CA LYS A 915 -14.00 -9.47 -13.46
C LYS A 915 -13.84 -8.52 -12.25
N PRO A 916 -14.55 -7.39 -12.22
CA PRO A 916 -14.32 -6.31 -11.24
C PRO A 916 -14.58 -6.71 -9.78
N SER A 917 -15.34 -7.78 -9.53
CA SER A 917 -15.61 -8.29 -8.17
C SER A 917 -14.51 -9.19 -7.61
N ARG A 918 -13.43 -9.51 -8.36
CA ARG A 918 -12.34 -10.40 -7.89
C ARG A 918 -11.49 -9.79 -6.77
N VAL A 919 -11.27 -8.48 -6.84
CA VAL A 919 -10.54 -7.68 -5.85
C VAL A 919 -11.22 -6.32 -5.79
N VAL A 920 -11.79 -5.97 -4.63
CA VAL A 920 -12.43 -4.68 -4.39
C VAL A 920 -11.65 -3.98 -3.29
N SER A 921 -11.17 -2.76 -3.56
CA SER A 921 -10.52 -1.95 -2.53
C SER A 921 -11.57 -1.38 -1.59
N ASP A 922 -11.30 -1.50 -0.29
CA ASP A 922 -12.02 -0.87 0.83
C ASP A 922 -12.30 0.64 0.64
N GLN A 923 -11.45 1.34 -0.13
CA GLN A 923 -11.65 2.75 -0.46
C GLN A 923 -12.90 2.99 -1.33
N TYR A 924 -13.31 1.98 -2.12
CA TYR A 924 -14.36 2.09 -3.13
C TYR A 924 -15.47 1.03 -2.99
N GLU A 925 -15.38 0.13 -2.00
CA GLU A 925 -16.34 -0.95 -1.82
C GLU A 925 -17.74 -0.44 -1.40
N SER A 926 -18.77 -1.16 -1.84
CA SER A 926 -20.13 -1.00 -1.33
C SER A 926 -20.31 -1.85 -0.08
N SER A 927 -21.32 -1.52 0.74
CA SER A 927 -21.74 -2.33 1.88
C SER A 927 -23.10 -2.97 1.64
N LEU A 928 -23.29 -4.17 2.19
CA LEU A 928 -24.58 -4.83 2.39
C LEU A 928 -25.12 -4.40 3.76
N VAL A 929 -26.15 -3.54 3.77
CA VAL A 929 -26.82 -3.09 4.98
C VAL A 929 -28.08 -3.92 5.18
N THR A 930 -28.01 -4.90 6.08
CA THR A 930 -29.16 -5.73 6.45
C THR A 930 -29.93 -5.03 7.56
N LYS A 931 -31.22 -4.78 7.33
CA LYS A 931 -32.14 -4.24 8.33
C LYS A 931 -32.68 -5.35 9.23
N ARG A 932 -33.22 -4.98 10.39
CA ARG A 932 -33.84 -5.90 11.36
C ARG A 932 -35.09 -6.57 10.83
N ASN A 933 -35.80 -5.92 9.90
CA ASN A 933 -36.96 -6.49 9.20
C ASN A 933 -36.57 -7.48 8.07
N GLY A 934 -35.27 -7.66 7.80
CA GLY A 934 -34.77 -8.57 6.76
C GLY A 934 -34.40 -7.88 5.44
N ASP A 935 -34.80 -6.63 5.20
CA ASP A 935 -34.46 -5.93 3.95
C ASP A 935 -32.94 -5.72 3.83
N ILE A 936 -32.43 -5.77 2.61
CA ILE A 936 -31.02 -5.47 2.31
C ILE A 936 -30.95 -4.24 1.43
N VAL A 937 -30.18 -3.24 1.87
CA VAL A 937 -29.80 -2.09 1.04
C VAL A 937 -28.33 -2.24 0.68
N VAL A 938 -28.05 -2.25 -0.63
CA VAL A 938 -26.69 -2.31 -1.16
C VAL A 938 -26.27 -0.93 -1.61
N GLY A 939 -25.13 -0.46 -1.12
CA GLY A 939 -24.59 0.83 -1.54
C GLY A 939 -23.40 1.23 -0.69
N ARG A 940 -22.75 2.32 -1.07
CA ARG A 940 -21.62 2.86 -0.32
C ARG A 940 -22.15 3.64 0.87
N VAL A 941 -21.84 3.19 2.09
CA VAL A 941 -22.13 3.96 3.30
C VAL A 941 -21.28 5.23 3.25
N LEU A 942 -21.94 6.37 3.05
CA LEU A 942 -21.27 7.66 2.98
C LEU A 942 -20.90 8.13 4.38
N PHE A 943 -21.87 8.07 5.30
CA PHE A 943 -21.70 8.46 6.70
C PHE A 943 -22.87 7.97 7.57
N GLU A 944 -22.66 8.00 8.87
CA GLU A 944 -23.70 7.86 9.89
C GLU A 944 -23.72 9.15 10.72
N GLU A 945 -24.90 9.75 10.87
CA GLU A 945 -25.12 11.01 11.60
C GLU A 945 -26.52 10.98 12.23
N ASP A 946 -26.67 11.50 13.45
CA ASP A 946 -27.95 11.56 14.18
C ASP A 946 -28.73 10.24 14.25
N GLY A 947 -28.01 9.12 14.37
CA GLY A 947 -28.60 7.78 14.39
C GLY A 947 -29.17 7.34 13.03
N GLN A 948 -28.69 7.90 11.93
CA GLN A 948 -29.09 7.57 10.57
C GLN A 948 -27.88 7.23 9.70
N LEU A 949 -27.94 6.10 8.99
CA LEU A 949 -27.01 5.73 7.93
C LEU A 949 -27.43 6.39 6.62
N HIS A 950 -26.50 7.14 6.01
CA HIS A 950 -26.63 7.72 4.68
C HIS A 950 -25.85 6.85 3.69
N ILE A 951 -26.56 6.27 2.72
CA ILE A 951 -26.03 5.27 1.81
C ILE A 951 -26.23 5.75 0.37
N SER A 952 -25.14 5.87 -0.39
CA SER A 952 -25.20 6.07 -1.83
C SER A 952 -25.48 4.74 -2.51
N VAL A 953 -26.69 4.60 -3.06
CA VAL A 953 -27.16 3.35 -3.68
C VAL A 953 -26.90 3.30 -5.19
N ASN A 954 -26.46 4.42 -5.78
CA ASN A 954 -26.18 4.53 -7.20
C ASN A 954 -24.75 5.06 -7.42
N PRO A 955 -23.80 4.23 -7.88
CA PRO A 955 -22.42 4.67 -8.10
C PRO A 955 -22.25 5.68 -9.25
N LEU A 956 -23.23 5.77 -10.15
CA LEU A 956 -23.27 6.73 -11.26
C LEU A 956 -23.90 8.07 -10.86
N ASP A 957 -24.68 8.09 -9.78
CA ASP A 957 -25.25 9.28 -9.18
C ASP A 957 -25.03 9.24 -7.66
N PRO A 958 -23.80 9.54 -7.18
CA PRO A 958 -23.44 9.37 -5.79
C PRO A 958 -24.24 10.30 -4.84
N ASP A 959 -24.86 11.35 -5.37
CA ASP A 959 -25.71 12.28 -4.63
C ASP A 959 -27.12 11.67 -4.35
N GLN A 960 -27.47 10.55 -5.00
CA GLN A 960 -28.66 9.76 -4.68
C GLN A 960 -28.45 8.96 -3.38
N VAL A 961 -28.84 9.57 -2.26
CA VAL A 961 -28.64 9.01 -0.91
C VAL A 961 -29.94 8.41 -0.36
N THR A 962 -29.89 7.13 0.03
CA THR A 962 -30.91 6.48 0.87
C THR A 962 -30.54 6.63 2.34
N VAL A 963 -31.52 6.95 3.19
CA VAL A 963 -31.33 7.14 4.62
C VAL A 963 -32.02 6.02 5.40
N ILE A 964 -31.31 5.37 6.32
CA ILE A 964 -31.81 4.28 7.16
C ILE A 964 -31.53 4.59 8.62
N LYS A 965 -32.50 4.47 9.53
CA LYS A 965 -32.23 4.65 10.96
C LYS A 965 -31.29 3.54 11.45
N ARG A 966 -30.27 3.89 12.23
CA ARG A 966 -29.32 2.94 12.80
C ARG A 966 -30.00 1.88 13.66
N ALA A 967 -31.06 2.25 14.37
CA ALA A 967 -31.88 1.32 15.15
C ALA A 967 -32.47 0.18 14.31
N ASP A 968 -32.77 0.46 13.03
CA ASP A 968 -33.32 -0.51 12.08
C ASP A 968 -32.22 -1.38 11.45
N VAL A 969 -30.94 -1.09 11.65
CA VAL A 969 -29.82 -1.86 11.07
C VAL A 969 -29.49 -3.05 11.96
N LYS A 970 -29.45 -4.24 11.35
CA LYS A 970 -28.98 -5.49 11.96
C LYS A 970 -27.47 -5.67 11.76
N SER A 971 -26.97 -5.43 10.54
CA SER A 971 -25.54 -5.57 10.21
C SER A 971 -25.16 -4.72 9.01
N VAL A 972 -23.88 -4.37 8.94
CA VAL A 972 -23.23 -3.72 7.78
C VAL A 972 -22.00 -4.56 7.46
N LEU A 973 -21.97 -5.15 6.27
CA LEU A 973 -20.86 -6.00 5.82
C LEU A 973 -20.33 -5.50 4.47
N PRO A 974 -19.05 -5.65 4.15
CA PRO A 974 -18.54 -5.41 2.80
C PRO A 974 -19.30 -6.24 1.75
N SER A 975 -19.61 -5.64 0.60
CA SER A 975 -20.22 -6.34 -0.53
C SER A 975 -19.15 -7.12 -1.29
N PRO A 976 -19.37 -8.42 -1.58
CA PRO A 976 -18.46 -9.18 -2.44
C PRO A 976 -18.60 -8.78 -3.93
N ILE A 977 -19.58 -7.93 -4.26
CA ILE A 977 -19.84 -7.45 -5.62
C ILE A 977 -19.33 -6.02 -5.75
N SER A 978 -18.51 -5.78 -6.78
CA SER A 978 -17.99 -4.45 -7.11
C SER A 978 -19.09 -3.51 -7.59
N PRO A 979 -19.03 -2.21 -7.25
CA PRO A 979 -19.89 -1.20 -7.86
C PRO A 979 -19.59 -0.96 -9.34
N MET A 980 -18.42 -1.41 -9.86
CA MET A 980 -18.11 -1.38 -11.29
C MET A 980 -18.85 -2.53 -11.99
N PRO A 981 -19.73 -2.25 -12.97
CA PRO A 981 -20.44 -3.29 -13.70
C PRO A 981 -19.48 -4.20 -14.50
N PRO A 982 -19.71 -5.52 -14.56
CA PRO A 982 -19.00 -6.38 -15.50
C PRO A 982 -19.43 -6.09 -16.95
N GLY A 983 -18.60 -6.46 -17.92
CA GLY A 983 -18.94 -6.42 -19.34
C GLY A 983 -18.97 -5.05 -20.01
N LEU A 984 -18.49 -3.99 -19.33
CA LEU A 984 -18.44 -2.62 -19.87
C LEU A 984 -17.74 -2.51 -21.24
N VAL A 985 -16.73 -3.35 -21.48
CA VAL A 985 -15.95 -3.36 -22.72
C VAL A 985 -16.52 -4.27 -23.80
N TYR A 986 -17.55 -5.08 -23.52
CA TYR A 986 -18.14 -5.99 -24.51
C TYR A 986 -18.88 -5.27 -25.64
N THR A 987 -19.18 -3.99 -25.48
CA THR A 987 -19.81 -3.17 -26.51
C THR A 987 -18.81 -2.53 -27.48
N LEU A 988 -17.52 -2.53 -27.13
CA LEU A 988 -16.45 -1.94 -27.96
C LEU A 988 -16.04 -2.90 -29.07
N ASN A 989 -15.77 -2.36 -30.26
CA ASN A 989 -15.08 -3.14 -31.30
C ASN A 989 -13.56 -3.24 -31.02
N ARG A 990 -12.85 -4.01 -31.85
CA ARG A 990 -11.40 -4.24 -31.72
C ARG A 990 -10.59 -2.95 -31.64
N ASN A 991 -10.83 -1.98 -32.52
CA ASN A 991 -10.03 -0.74 -32.54
C ASN A 991 -10.36 0.16 -31.35
N GLU A 992 -11.64 0.23 -30.95
CA GLU A 992 -12.05 0.96 -29.74
C GLU A 992 -11.38 0.39 -28.48
N LEU A 993 -11.30 -0.94 -28.35
CA LEU A 993 -10.62 -1.58 -27.23
C LEU A 993 -9.11 -1.29 -27.24
N LEU A 994 -8.45 -1.43 -28.39
CA LEU A 994 -7.02 -1.18 -28.53
C LEU A 994 -6.67 0.28 -28.22
N ASP A 995 -7.46 1.22 -28.74
CA ASP A 995 -7.26 2.65 -28.49
C ASP A 995 -7.59 3.02 -27.03
N LEU A 996 -8.57 2.36 -26.40
CA LEU A 996 -8.86 2.50 -24.96
C LEU A 996 -7.62 2.11 -24.12
N PHE A 997 -7.02 0.96 -24.38
CA PHE A 997 -5.82 0.54 -23.65
C PHE A 997 -4.60 1.39 -23.98
N ALA A 998 -4.48 1.86 -25.22
CA ALA A 998 -3.45 2.83 -25.60
C ALA A 998 -3.58 4.13 -24.79
N TYR A 999 -4.82 4.64 -24.63
CA TYR A 999 -5.14 5.81 -23.81
C TYR A 999 -4.77 5.59 -22.34
N MET A 1000 -5.13 4.44 -21.76
CA MET A 1000 -4.78 4.13 -20.37
C MET A 1000 -3.27 3.94 -20.16
N LYS A 1001 -2.58 3.26 -21.08
CA LYS A 1001 -1.13 3.02 -21.01
C LYS A 1001 -0.28 4.27 -21.24
N SER A 1002 -0.77 5.22 -22.04
CA SER A 1002 -0.09 6.50 -22.22
C SER A 1002 -0.28 7.46 -21.05
N GLY A 1003 -1.14 7.12 -20.07
CA GLY A 1003 -1.50 8.01 -18.97
C GLY A 1003 -2.17 9.30 -19.45
N GLY A 1004 -2.77 9.30 -20.64
CA GLY A 1004 -3.35 10.50 -21.25
C GLY A 1004 -2.34 11.39 -21.98
N ASN A 1005 -1.08 10.98 -22.10
CA ASN A 1005 -0.09 11.72 -22.86
C ASN A 1005 -0.24 11.47 -24.37
N SER A 1006 -0.89 12.40 -25.08
CA SER A 1006 -1.05 12.33 -26.54
C SER A 1006 0.27 12.37 -27.33
N ARG A 1007 1.38 12.73 -26.69
CA ARG A 1007 2.73 12.79 -27.29
C ARG A 1007 3.57 11.54 -27.01
N ASN A 1008 2.99 10.47 -26.47
CA ASN A 1008 3.73 9.24 -26.25
C ASN A 1008 4.10 8.59 -27.60
N GLU A 1009 5.33 8.83 -28.05
CA GLU A 1009 5.83 8.41 -29.38
C GLU A 1009 5.93 6.89 -29.54
N SER A 1010 5.92 6.12 -28.44
CA SER A 1010 5.91 4.65 -28.50
C SER A 1010 4.52 4.07 -28.81
N ILE A 1011 3.45 4.84 -28.55
CA ILE A 1011 2.05 4.41 -28.67
C ILE A 1011 1.36 5.12 -29.84
N TYR A 1012 1.57 6.42 -29.98
CA TYR A 1012 0.91 7.26 -30.97
C TYR A 1012 1.88 7.64 -32.10
N SER A 1013 1.41 7.54 -33.33
CA SER A 1013 2.09 8.14 -34.49
C SER A 1013 1.85 9.65 -34.48
N LYS A 1014 2.88 10.43 -34.88
CA LYS A 1014 2.77 11.89 -35.04
C LYS A 1014 1.72 12.30 -36.06
#